data_AF-K6VXP2-F1
#
_entry.id   AF-K6VXP2-F1
#
_cell.length_a   1.000
_cell.length_b   1.000
_cell.length_c   1.000
_cell.angle_alpha   90.00
_cell.angle_beta   90.00
_cell.angle_gamma   90.00
#
_symmetry.space_group_name_H-M   'P 1'
#
loop_
_entity.id
_entity.type
_entity.pdbx_description
1 polymer ?
#
loop_
_entity_poly.entity_id
_entity_poly.type
_entity_poly.pdbx_seq_one_letter_code
_entity_poly.pdbx_strand_id
1 'polypeptide(L)'
;MVTTSIRTSEQLDFGRCYRAVESRDARFDGQFFVAVHTTGIYCRPSCPAQTPRPQNVHFVLTAAAAQQQGFRACRRCTPDAVPGSPRWDARADLSSRAMRLIADGVVEREGVDGLAAGLGYTQRHLNRVLTTELGAGPLALARAHRAGTARVLIQCTTMPMSDVAFAAGFRSVRQFNDTIREIFGLTPTRLRALRSRSATASSTVGEVSLRLPYRRPLDTRWLCWFLSAHAVAGVERVDLDDPSPFADGWTYRRILRLPNGPALVTIRPAATHVICRVAHLDMRDLSVAVNRIRRLLDLDADTASADAALRRDGSLTALVDAAPGLRVPGSVDPAETLIRTMIGQQISVKAARHHLRRLVADLGRPASWDTADPGDAGWLLFPDTATIADQGHRVLSGPRRRIDAIVAVAEALAERRVEPHAGCAASDLRAALLTLPGVGEWTADYVTMRVTGDPDIMLDRDLVVRRAATDLGIELATAAAAWSPWRSYASMHLWRHRLAHAEPVLSEPMESEQRPSEPRPSCPQPPIAVPTATRRRSTMTTSADIPSPTPAHTPVAQAGPTARWTSVTTPDGTFTILADDDDRVLASGWTDDAAYLTALIHRAIRPESVQRTDGLGAIRDSVESYYAGEFAAVGDIEVHQRSGPFLERAWSVLRTVAPGEPVTYSRFAELAGDPAAVRAAAAACSRNAVALFVPCHRVLRTDGSLGGFRYGLTIKQSLLARESDRSESDRSEGDRSEGDRSD
;
A
#
# COMPACT_ATOMS: atom_id res chain seq x y z
N MET A 1 18.64 3.48 -33.27
CA MET A 1 18.99 4.86 -32.88
C MET A 1 17.97 5.79 -33.54
N VAL A 2 16.89 6.10 -32.83
CA VAL A 2 15.97 7.18 -33.21
C VAL A 2 16.14 8.22 -32.12
N THR A 3 16.84 9.30 -32.46
CA THR A 3 17.07 10.45 -31.59
C THR A 3 15.75 11.21 -31.49
N THR A 4 14.85 10.75 -30.63
CA THR A 4 13.64 11.50 -30.27
C THR A 4 14.11 12.76 -29.58
N SER A 5 14.06 13.88 -30.32
CA SER A 5 14.33 15.22 -29.82
C SER A 5 13.50 15.46 -28.57
N ILE A 6 14.14 15.35 -27.41
CA ILE A 6 13.58 15.72 -26.11
C ILE A 6 13.19 17.19 -26.24
N ARG A 7 11.89 17.48 -26.33
CA ARG A 7 11.39 18.84 -26.16
C ARG A 7 11.88 19.30 -24.80
N THR A 8 12.90 20.14 -24.80
CA THR A 8 13.43 20.83 -23.63
C THR A 8 12.27 21.37 -22.82
N SER A 9 12.18 20.92 -21.57
CA SER A 9 11.40 21.54 -20.50
C SER A 9 11.39 23.07 -20.68
N GLU A 10 10.20 23.65 -20.87
CA GLU A 10 9.97 25.08 -20.64
C GLU A 10 10.49 25.39 -19.23
N GLN A 11 11.66 26.01 -19.16
CA GLN A 11 12.26 26.53 -17.93
C GLN A 11 11.20 27.37 -17.20
N LEU A 12 11.19 27.29 -15.87
CA LEU A 12 10.30 28.09 -15.02
C LEU A 12 10.51 29.58 -15.31
N ASP A 13 9.65 30.16 -16.16
CA ASP A 13 9.72 31.58 -16.49
C ASP A 13 9.47 32.40 -15.21
N PHE A 14 10.47 33.20 -14.84
CA PHE A 14 10.44 33.97 -13.61
C PHE A 14 9.22 34.90 -13.56
N GLY A 15 8.91 35.59 -14.67
CA GLY A 15 7.81 36.55 -14.73
C GLY A 15 6.43 35.90 -14.53
N ARG A 16 6.21 34.72 -15.14
CA ARG A 16 4.99 33.92 -14.95
C ARG A 16 4.89 33.37 -13.52
N CYS A 17 5.96 32.78 -13.01
CA CYS A 17 5.96 32.21 -11.66
C CYS A 17 5.75 33.29 -10.61
N TYR A 18 6.41 34.44 -10.72
CA TYR A 18 6.28 35.52 -9.74
C TYR A 18 4.86 36.12 -9.73
N ARG A 19 4.23 36.32 -10.90
CA ARG A 19 2.82 36.75 -10.97
C ARG A 19 1.85 35.77 -10.31
N ALA A 20 2.09 34.46 -10.44
CA ALA A 20 1.27 33.44 -9.78
C ALA A 20 1.41 33.48 -8.24
N VAL A 21 2.57 33.86 -7.73
CA VAL A 21 2.79 34.06 -6.29
C VAL A 21 2.11 35.34 -5.80
N GLU A 22 2.21 36.44 -6.57
CA GLU A 22 1.53 37.70 -6.24
C GLU A 22 0.01 37.56 -6.20
N SER A 23 -0.57 36.82 -7.15
CA SER A 23 -2.01 36.53 -7.19
C SER A 23 -2.47 35.50 -6.16
N ARG A 24 -1.53 34.83 -5.48
CA ARG A 24 -1.79 33.73 -4.51
C ARG A 24 -2.69 32.64 -5.08
N ASP A 25 -2.51 32.33 -6.35
CA ASP A 25 -3.41 31.42 -7.06
C ASP A 25 -3.11 29.95 -6.73
N ALA A 26 -4.06 29.31 -6.02
CA ALA A 26 -3.94 27.92 -5.59
C ALA A 26 -3.87 26.91 -6.74
N ARG A 27 -4.24 27.30 -7.97
CA ARG A 27 -4.10 26.43 -9.16
C ARG A 27 -2.65 26.08 -9.45
N PHE A 28 -1.72 26.97 -9.09
CA PHE A 28 -0.27 26.76 -9.27
C PHE A 28 0.37 25.96 -8.13
N ASP A 29 -0.36 25.65 -7.05
CA ASP A 29 0.18 24.84 -5.97
C ASP A 29 0.59 23.45 -6.49
N GLY A 30 1.83 23.06 -6.16
CA GLY A 30 2.43 21.80 -6.58
C GLY A 30 3.06 21.85 -7.98
N GLN A 31 2.82 22.90 -8.77
CA GLN A 31 3.44 23.07 -10.10
C GLN A 31 4.91 23.52 -10.00
N PHE A 32 5.19 24.36 -9.01
CA PHE A 32 6.52 24.82 -8.62
C PHE A 32 6.48 25.28 -7.16
N PHE A 33 7.66 25.51 -6.59
CA PHE A 33 7.87 26.03 -5.25
C PHE A 33 8.73 27.28 -5.30
N VAL A 34 8.46 28.21 -4.39
CA VAL A 34 9.17 29.48 -4.25
C VAL A 34 10.24 29.31 -3.19
N ALA A 35 11.51 29.33 -3.57
CA ALA A 35 12.64 29.29 -2.65
C ALA A 35 13.06 30.71 -2.30
N VAL A 36 13.00 31.07 -1.01
CA VAL A 36 13.22 32.43 -0.52
C VAL A 36 14.59 32.53 0.15
N HIS A 37 15.54 33.18 -0.52
CA HIS A 37 16.95 33.27 -0.08
C HIS A 37 17.10 33.93 1.29
N THR A 38 16.35 34.99 1.57
CA THR A 38 16.48 35.76 2.81
C THR A 38 16.05 34.99 4.05
N THR A 39 15.19 33.97 3.91
CA THR A 39 14.66 33.20 5.04
C THR A 39 15.11 31.74 5.04
N GLY A 40 15.69 31.26 3.93
CA GLY A 40 16.01 29.84 3.76
C GLY A 40 14.76 28.95 3.72
N ILE A 41 13.61 29.49 3.31
CA ILE A 41 12.32 28.78 3.30
C ILE A 41 11.83 28.57 1.87
N TYR A 42 11.28 27.39 1.57
CA TYR A 42 10.47 27.20 0.36
C TYR A 42 8.96 27.17 0.68
N CYS A 43 8.17 27.82 -0.17
CA CYS A 43 6.71 27.98 -0.04
C CYS A 43 5.97 27.49 -1.29
N ARG A 44 4.66 27.24 -1.14
CA ARG A 44 3.75 27.09 -2.29
C ARG A 44 3.34 28.47 -2.85
N PRO A 45 2.93 28.58 -4.12
CA PRO A 45 2.52 29.85 -4.73
C PRO A 45 1.38 30.56 -3.99
N SER A 46 0.36 29.85 -3.50
CA SER A 46 -0.74 30.47 -2.75
C SER A 46 -0.46 30.69 -1.26
N CYS A 47 0.80 30.72 -0.85
CA CYS A 47 1.17 30.93 0.55
C CYS A 47 0.60 32.27 1.07
N PRO A 48 -0.10 32.29 2.23
CA PRO A 48 -0.65 33.52 2.80
C PRO A 48 0.42 34.43 3.44
N ALA A 49 1.70 34.05 3.39
CA ALA A 49 2.80 34.90 3.84
C ALA A 49 2.91 36.15 2.96
N GLN A 50 3.64 37.15 3.45
CA GLN A 50 3.97 38.33 2.65
C GLN A 50 4.84 37.90 1.46
N THR A 51 4.47 38.34 0.26
CA THR A 51 5.19 38.01 -0.97
C THR A 51 6.60 38.62 -0.90
N PRO A 52 7.68 37.80 -0.96
CA PRO A 52 9.03 38.31 -0.92
C PRO A 52 9.39 39.07 -2.20
N ARG A 53 10.36 40.00 -2.12
CA ARG A 53 10.82 40.78 -3.28
C ARG A 53 11.38 39.87 -4.39
N PRO A 54 11.25 40.26 -5.68
CA PRO A 54 11.70 39.43 -6.80
C PRO A 54 13.16 38.98 -6.71
N GLN A 55 14.04 39.87 -6.26
CA GLN A 55 15.48 39.62 -6.13
C GLN A 55 15.83 38.57 -5.07
N ASN A 56 14.90 38.28 -4.14
CA ASN A 56 15.12 37.40 -2.99
C ASN A 56 14.52 36.01 -3.20
N VAL A 57 14.04 35.70 -4.40
CA VAL A 57 13.38 34.43 -4.70
C VAL A 57 13.88 33.81 -5.99
N HIS A 58 13.87 32.49 -6.06
CA HIS A 58 13.87 31.75 -7.30
C HIS A 58 12.88 30.59 -7.21
N PHE A 59 12.66 29.90 -8.32
CA PHE A 59 11.65 28.87 -8.43
C PHE A 59 12.27 27.50 -8.70
N VAL A 60 11.72 26.48 -8.06
CA VAL A 60 12.13 25.08 -8.24
C VAL A 60 10.90 24.21 -8.50
N LEU A 61 11.07 23.10 -9.22
CA LEU A 61 9.94 22.25 -9.62
C LEU A 61 9.44 21.35 -8.49
N THR A 62 10.33 20.89 -7.62
CA THR A 62 10.00 19.92 -6.57
C THR A 62 10.44 20.41 -5.20
N ALA A 63 9.72 19.96 -4.16
CA ALA A 63 10.14 20.14 -2.78
C ALA A 63 11.51 19.48 -2.53
N ALA A 64 11.78 18.34 -3.18
CA ALA A 64 13.07 17.66 -3.10
C ALA A 64 14.23 18.53 -3.62
N ALA A 65 14.03 19.23 -4.74
CA ALA A 65 15.03 20.16 -5.27
C ALA A 65 15.30 21.32 -4.31
N ALA A 66 14.26 21.90 -3.71
CA ALA A 66 14.41 22.94 -2.69
C ALA A 66 15.22 22.44 -1.47
N GLN A 67 14.89 21.23 -1.00
CA GLN A 67 15.55 20.61 0.15
C GLN A 67 17.03 20.31 -0.12
N GLN A 68 17.36 19.80 -1.31
CA GLN A 68 18.76 19.58 -1.72
C GLN A 68 19.58 20.86 -1.76
N GLN A 69 18.93 22.00 -2.05
CA GLN A 69 19.55 23.32 -2.00
C GLN A 69 19.59 23.91 -0.57
N GLY A 70 19.15 23.17 0.45
CA GLY A 70 19.20 23.59 1.86
C GLY A 70 18.02 24.43 2.33
N PHE A 71 16.96 24.57 1.53
CA PHE A 71 15.74 25.27 1.96
C PHE A 71 14.86 24.37 2.83
N ARG A 72 14.32 24.93 3.92
CA ARG A 72 13.34 24.24 4.78
C ARG A 72 11.90 24.53 4.33
N ALA A 73 10.99 23.63 4.63
CA ALA A 73 9.57 23.78 4.33
C ALA A 73 8.93 24.93 5.12
N CYS A 74 8.07 25.70 4.46
CA CYS A 74 7.27 26.72 5.13
C CYS A 74 6.29 26.10 6.13
N ARG A 75 6.37 26.57 7.38
CA ARG A 75 5.49 26.11 8.46
C ARG A 75 4.04 26.58 8.31
N ARG A 76 3.80 27.66 7.54
CA ARG A 76 2.48 28.29 7.38
C ARG A 76 1.65 27.66 6.26
N CYS A 77 2.23 27.52 5.07
CA CYS A 77 1.51 26.98 3.90
C CYS A 77 1.67 25.47 3.70
N THR A 78 2.60 24.85 4.42
CA THR A 78 2.81 23.39 4.44
C THR A 78 2.93 22.82 3.01
N PRO A 79 3.96 23.26 2.26
CA PRO A 79 4.06 23.00 0.81
C PRO A 79 4.05 21.51 0.45
N ASP A 80 4.50 20.64 1.35
CA ASP A 80 4.57 19.20 1.13
C ASP A 80 3.21 18.47 1.25
N ALA A 81 2.16 19.17 1.70
CA ALA A 81 0.80 18.63 1.80
C ALA A 81 -0.04 18.87 0.53
N VAL A 82 0.53 19.55 -0.46
CA VAL A 82 -0.15 19.87 -1.71
C VAL A 82 -0.10 18.66 -2.65
N PRO A 83 -1.16 18.40 -3.43
CA PRO A 83 -1.12 17.54 -4.63
C PRO A 83 0.15 17.77 -5.46
N GLY A 84 0.65 16.71 -6.09
CA GLY A 84 1.77 16.79 -7.02
C GLY A 84 1.51 17.75 -8.19
N SER A 85 2.53 18.06 -8.99
CA SER A 85 2.33 18.87 -10.19
C SER A 85 1.34 18.17 -11.13
N PRO A 86 0.29 18.82 -11.63
CA PRO A 86 -0.65 18.21 -12.57
C PRO A 86 0.02 17.91 -13.92
N ARG A 87 1.17 18.52 -14.19
CA ARG A 87 2.00 18.16 -15.35
C ARG A 87 2.51 16.73 -15.28
N TRP A 88 2.62 16.13 -14.10
CA TRP A 88 3.01 14.72 -13.95
C TRP A 88 1.90 13.76 -14.38
N ASP A 89 0.64 14.18 -14.22
CA ASP A 89 -0.50 13.39 -14.66
C ASP A 89 -0.70 13.56 -16.17
N ALA A 90 -0.48 14.77 -16.68
CA ALA A 90 -0.64 15.08 -18.09
C ALA A 90 0.51 14.61 -19.00
N ARG A 91 1.76 14.58 -18.50
CA ARG A 91 2.93 14.15 -19.29
C ARG A 91 3.24 12.69 -18.98
N ALA A 92 3.09 11.80 -19.96
CA ALA A 92 3.48 10.39 -19.86
C ALA A 92 5.00 10.14 -20.00
N ASP A 93 5.83 11.16 -19.71
CA ASP A 93 7.28 11.06 -19.85
C ASP A 93 7.93 10.20 -18.74
N LEU A 94 9.23 9.94 -18.88
CA LEU A 94 9.97 9.12 -17.91
C LEU A 94 9.92 9.67 -16.48
N SER A 95 9.96 11.00 -16.32
CA SER A 95 10.00 11.65 -15.01
C SER A 95 8.69 11.46 -14.26
N SER A 96 7.55 11.65 -14.94
CA SER A 96 6.23 11.42 -14.37
C SER A 96 6.01 9.98 -13.95
N ARG A 97 6.39 9.02 -14.82
CA ARG A 97 6.28 7.58 -14.54
C ARG A 97 7.13 7.19 -13.32
N ALA A 98 8.34 7.72 -13.22
CA ALA A 98 9.20 7.51 -12.05
C ALA A 98 8.56 8.08 -10.78
N MET A 99 8.00 9.30 -10.82
CA MET A 99 7.33 9.90 -9.67
C MET A 99 6.14 9.06 -9.18
N ARG A 100 5.35 8.47 -10.08
CA ARG A 100 4.25 7.56 -9.72
C ARG A 100 4.74 6.33 -8.97
N LEU A 101 5.84 5.74 -9.41
CA LEU A 101 6.45 4.57 -8.77
C LEU A 101 7.16 4.91 -7.45
N ILE A 102 7.81 6.07 -7.36
CA ILE A 102 8.39 6.57 -6.10
C ILE A 102 7.27 6.79 -5.07
N ALA A 103 6.16 7.41 -5.47
CA ALA A 103 5.00 7.59 -4.61
C ALA A 103 4.38 6.24 -4.21
N ASP A 104 4.34 5.27 -5.13
CA ASP A 104 3.92 3.90 -4.82
C ASP A 104 4.94 3.12 -3.97
N GLY A 105 6.05 3.72 -3.53
CA GLY A 105 7.01 3.15 -2.60
C GLY A 105 8.01 2.16 -3.21
N VAL A 106 8.19 2.18 -4.55
CA VAL A 106 9.10 1.25 -5.24
C VAL A 106 10.55 1.42 -4.79
N VAL A 107 11.01 2.67 -4.56
CA VAL A 107 12.39 2.93 -4.11
C VAL A 107 12.65 2.35 -2.72
N GLU A 108 11.67 2.37 -1.84
CA GLU A 108 11.76 1.78 -0.50
C GLU A 108 11.85 0.25 -0.55
N ARG A 109 11.06 -0.39 -1.44
CA ARG A 109 10.99 -1.85 -1.55
C ARG A 109 12.13 -2.46 -2.35
N GLU A 110 12.50 -1.83 -3.47
CA GLU A 110 13.36 -2.43 -4.49
C GLU A 110 14.60 -1.57 -4.80
N GLY A 111 14.72 -0.41 -4.16
CA GLY A 111 15.81 0.53 -4.41
C GLY A 111 15.67 1.27 -5.74
N VAL A 112 16.72 2.02 -6.07
CA VAL A 112 16.78 2.74 -7.36
C VAL A 112 16.97 1.75 -8.52
N ASP A 113 17.56 0.59 -8.27
CA ASP A 113 17.70 -0.49 -9.25
C ASP A 113 16.34 -1.01 -9.70
N GLY A 114 15.46 -1.37 -8.76
CA GLY A 114 14.10 -1.82 -9.08
C GLY A 114 13.28 -0.75 -9.79
N LEU A 115 13.39 0.51 -9.35
CA LEU A 115 12.75 1.64 -10.04
C LEU A 115 13.22 1.76 -11.50
N ALA A 116 14.52 1.66 -11.75
CA ALA A 116 15.09 1.80 -13.07
C ALA A 116 14.73 0.60 -13.98
N ALA A 117 14.83 -0.62 -13.43
CA ALA A 117 14.44 -1.84 -14.12
C ALA A 117 12.96 -1.83 -14.51
N GLY A 118 12.06 -1.45 -13.59
CA GLY A 118 10.62 -1.35 -13.85
C GLY A 118 10.23 -0.26 -14.86
N LEU A 119 11.13 0.68 -15.15
CA LEU A 119 10.94 1.70 -16.20
C LEU A 119 11.63 1.32 -17.52
N GLY A 120 12.47 0.28 -17.54
CA GLY A 120 13.26 -0.12 -18.71
C GLY A 120 14.51 0.73 -18.96
N TYR A 121 15.10 1.34 -17.92
CA TYR A 121 16.28 2.21 -18.04
C TYR A 121 17.39 1.83 -17.05
N THR A 122 18.61 2.31 -17.31
CA THR A 122 19.71 2.20 -16.34
C THR A 122 19.57 3.23 -15.22
N GLN A 123 20.07 2.92 -14.01
CA GLN A 123 20.07 3.87 -12.89
C GLN A 123 20.71 5.22 -13.25
N ARG A 124 21.85 5.19 -13.97
CA ARG A 124 22.58 6.39 -14.38
C ARG A 124 21.74 7.27 -15.30
N HIS A 125 21.04 6.66 -16.28
CA HIS A 125 20.17 7.40 -17.17
C HIS A 125 18.99 8.01 -16.41
N LEU A 126 18.32 7.21 -15.57
CA LEU A 126 17.19 7.66 -14.77
C LEU A 126 17.60 8.82 -13.84
N ASN A 127 18.71 8.69 -13.11
CA ASN A 127 19.18 9.73 -12.20
C ASN A 127 19.47 11.05 -12.93
N ARG A 128 20.11 10.98 -14.10
CA ARG A 128 20.37 12.15 -14.94
C ARG A 128 19.05 12.82 -15.37
N VAL A 129 18.10 12.05 -15.89
CA VAL A 129 16.80 12.58 -16.33
C VAL A 129 16.05 13.23 -15.18
N LEU A 130 15.91 12.57 -14.02
CA LEU A 130 15.20 13.17 -12.88
C LEU A 130 15.91 14.40 -12.33
N THR A 131 17.23 14.40 -12.28
CA THR A 131 17.98 15.57 -11.80
C THR A 131 17.83 16.75 -12.76
N THR A 132 17.91 16.52 -14.06
CA THR A 132 17.71 17.56 -15.08
C THR A 132 16.27 18.08 -15.11
N GLU A 133 15.28 17.20 -15.07
CA GLU A 133 13.87 17.55 -15.27
C GLU A 133 13.16 17.97 -13.98
N LEU A 134 13.53 17.41 -12.82
CA LEU A 134 12.87 17.63 -11.54
C LEU A 134 13.74 18.37 -10.51
N GLY A 135 15.02 18.59 -10.84
CA GLY A 135 16.00 19.22 -9.96
C GLY A 135 16.52 18.32 -8.85
N ALA A 136 16.11 17.04 -8.80
CA ALA A 136 16.50 16.10 -7.77
C ALA A 136 16.53 14.65 -8.27
N GLY A 137 17.48 13.86 -7.77
CA GLY A 137 17.61 12.43 -8.08
C GLY A 137 16.59 11.55 -7.35
N PRO A 138 16.45 10.26 -7.74
CA PRO A 138 15.43 9.34 -7.21
C PRO A 138 15.44 9.22 -5.68
N LEU A 139 16.63 9.13 -5.06
CA LEU A 139 16.74 9.00 -3.60
C LEU A 139 16.28 10.24 -2.84
N ALA A 140 16.52 11.43 -3.39
CA ALA A 140 16.09 12.68 -2.78
C ALA A 140 14.57 12.86 -2.91
N LEU A 141 14.01 12.50 -4.07
CA LEU A 141 12.56 12.49 -4.29
C LEU A 141 11.87 11.50 -3.33
N ALA A 142 12.40 10.29 -3.19
CA ALA A 142 11.92 9.30 -2.22
C ALA A 142 12.04 9.80 -0.77
N ARG A 143 13.16 10.45 -0.41
CA ARG A 143 13.36 11.05 0.92
C ARG A 143 12.31 12.14 1.22
N ALA A 144 12.04 13.02 0.26
CA ALA A 144 11.01 14.05 0.39
C ALA A 144 9.61 13.42 0.57
N HIS A 145 9.31 12.36 -0.18
CA HIS A 145 8.07 11.62 -0.04
C HIS A 145 7.91 11.00 1.35
N ARG A 146 8.95 10.31 1.86
CA ARG A 146 8.97 9.76 3.22
C ARG A 146 8.75 10.81 4.30
N ALA A 147 9.39 11.97 4.16
CA ALA A 147 9.22 13.07 5.11
C ALA A 147 7.77 13.60 5.12
N GLY A 148 7.12 13.66 3.96
CA GLY A 148 5.70 13.97 3.83
C GLY A 148 4.81 12.94 4.56
N THR A 149 5.01 11.65 4.30
CA THR A 149 4.27 10.57 4.97
C THR A 149 4.47 10.58 6.48
N ALA A 150 5.71 10.75 6.94
CA ALA A 150 6.04 10.89 8.35
C ALA A 150 5.29 12.05 9.00
N ARG A 151 5.26 13.22 8.34
CA ARG A 151 4.53 14.38 8.85
C ARG A 151 3.04 14.07 9.00
N VAL A 152 2.43 13.44 8.01
CA VAL A 152 1.02 13.03 8.09
C VAL A 152 0.79 12.12 9.29
N LEU A 153 1.62 11.08 9.47
CA LEU A 153 1.55 10.18 10.62
C LEU A 153 1.74 10.91 11.96
N ILE A 154 2.72 11.80 12.07
CA ILE A 154 3.01 12.58 13.28
C ILE A 154 1.79 13.43 13.68
N GLN A 155 1.09 14.01 12.71
CA GLN A 155 0.00 14.97 12.93
C GLN A 155 -1.37 14.31 13.05
N CYS A 156 -1.59 13.18 12.36
CA CYS A 156 -2.89 12.51 12.28
C CYS A 156 -3.03 11.30 13.20
N THR A 157 -1.94 10.79 13.79
CA THR A 157 -1.97 9.60 14.65
C THR A 157 -1.36 9.87 16.02
N THR A 158 -1.59 8.96 16.97
CA THR A 158 -0.96 8.92 18.30
C THR A 158 0.22 7.94 18.38
N MET A 159 0.64 7.34 17.25
CA MET A 159 1.69 6.32 17.21
C MET A 159 3.00 6.75 17.91
N PRO A 160 3.73 5.83 18.55
CA PRO A 160 5.11 6.07 18.96
C PRO A 160 5.98 6.60 17.81
N MET A 161 6.92 7.50 18.08
CA MET A 161 7.75 8.11 17.03
C MET A 161 8.63 7.09 16.29
N SER A 162 9.04 6.03 16.99
CA SER A 162 9.73 4.87 16.40
C SER A 162 8.87 4.23 15.30
N ASP A 163 7.60 3.99 15.59
CA ASP A 163 6.67 3.33 14.68
C ASP A 163 6.36 4.24 13.50
N VAL A 164 6.22 5.55 13.74
CA VAL A 164 6.08 6.53 12.67
C VAL A 164 7.29 6.54 11.73
N ALA A 165 8.51 6.44 12.27
CA ALA A 165 9.72 6.37 11.46
C ALA A 165 9.70 5.16 10.52
N PHE A 166 9.43 3.97 11.05
CA PHE A 166 9.40 2.74 10.25
C PHE A 166 8.23 2.71 9.27
N ALA A 167 7.04 3.16 9.69
CA ALA A 167 5.86 3.29 8.85
C ALA A 167 6.08 4.26 7.67
N ALA A 168 6.78 5.37 7.89
CA ALA A 168 7.12 6.30 6.83
C ALA A 168 8.28 5.81 5.93
N GLY A 169 8.78 4.58 6.13
CA GLY A 169 9.82 3.97 5.30
C GLY A 169 11.25 4.36 5.66
N PHE A 170 11.50 4.90 6.86
CA PHE A 170 12.87 5.14 7.33
C PHE A 170 13.50 3.86 7.86
N ARG A 171 14.80 3.67 7.60
CA ARG A 171 15.55 2.48 8.06
C ARG A 171 15.99 2.60 9.53
N SER A 172 16.04 3.81 10.06
CA SER A 172 16.39 4.07 11.46
C SER A 172 15.70 5.32 11.99
N VAL A 173 15.42 5.32 13.30
CA VAL A 173 14.84 6.47 14.01
C VAL A 173 15.76 7.69 13.96
N ARG A 174 17.08 7.47 13.95
CA ARG A 174 18.07 8.54 13.78
C ARG A 174 17.90 9.25 12.44
N GLN A 175 17.88 8.49 11.34
CA GLN A 175 17.69 9.05 9.99
C GLN A 175 16.36 9.80 9.87
N PHE A 176 15.31 9.27 10.48
CA PHE A 176 14.01 9.94 10.58
C PHE A 176 14.13 11.28 11.32
N ASN A 177 14.68 11.29 12.53
CA ASN A 177 14.84 12.51 13.32
C ASN A 177 15.63 13.59 12.57
N ASP A 178 16.75 13.20 11.95
CA ASP A 178 17.61 14.09 11.19
C ASP A 178 16.87 14.65 9.96
N THR A 179 16.17 13.80 9.21
CA THR A 179 15.39 14.21 8.03
C THR A 179 14.24 15.15 8.37
N ILE A 180 13.48 14.87 9.45
CA ILE A 180 12.38 15.73 9.90
C ILE A 180 12.92 17.10 10.36
N ARG A 181 14.06 17.10 11.09
CA ARG A 181 14.69 18.34 11.53
C ARG A 181 15.20 19.17 10.36
N GLU A 182 15.86 18.55 9.39
CA GLU A 182 16.39 19.20 8.19
C GLU A 182 15.26 19.80 7.34
N ILE A 183 14.24 19.01 7.01
CA ILE A 183 13.18 19.43 6.07
C ILE A 183 12.20 20.41 6.73
N PHE A 184 11.73 20.13 7.94
CA PHE A 184 10.67 20.94 8.58
C PHE A 184 11.20 21.98 9.57
N GLY A 185 12.50 21.93 9.90
CA GLY A 185 13.11 22.79 10.91
C GLY A 185 12.54 22.57 12.31
N LEU A 186 11.96 21.40 12.60
CA LEU A 186 11.32 21.05 13.87
C LEU A 186 11.69 19.63 14.26
N THR A 187 11.72 19.33 15.56
CA THR A 187 11.80 17.95 16.01
C THR A 187 10.45 17.24 15.80
N PRO A 188 10.42 15.91 15.63
CA PRO A 188 9.16 15.16 15.50
C PRO A 188 8.18 15.44 16.64
N THR A 189 8.66 15.54 17.88
CA THR A 189 7.84 15.87 19.05
C THR A 189 7.22 17.26 18.96
N ARG A 190 8.00 18.28 18.56
CA ARG A 190 7.46 19.63 18.34
C ARG A 190 6.46 19.66 17.18
N LEU A 191 6.71 18.89 16.13
CA LEU A 191 5.80 18.78 15.00
C LEU A 191 4.45 18.15 15.42
N ARG A 192 4.46 17.18 16.34
CA ARG A 192 3.24 16.62 16.95
C ARG A 192 2.51 17.63 17.84
N ALA A 193 3.24 18.44 18.60
CA ALA A 193 2.64 19.48 19.44
C ALA A 193 1.87 20.54 18.62
N LEU A 194 2.19 20.71 17.34
CA LEU A 194 1.47 21.58 16.41
C LEU A 194 0.16 20.97 15.87
N ARG A 195 -0.30 19.83 16.40
CA ARG A 195 -1.57 19.21 16.01
C ARG A 195 -2.73 20.17 16.27
N SER A 196 -3.56 20.41 15.24
CA SER A 196 -4.75 21.24 15.38
C SER A 196 -5.72 20.64 16.39
N ARG A 197 -6.28 21.47 17.29
CA ARG A 197 -7.34 21.07 18.25
C ARG A 197 -8.60 20.52 17.57
N SER A 198 -8.77 20.75 16.26
CA SER A 198 -9.87 20.22 15.45
C SER A 198 -9.64 18.78 14.95
N ALA A 199 -8.45 18.20 15.12
CA ALA A 199 -8.20 16.80 14.81
C ALA A 199 -8.66 15.94 15.99
N THR A 200 -9.91 15.50 15.96
CA THR A 200 -10.38 14.36 16.77
C THR A 200 -9.59 13.13 16.35
N ALA A 201 -8.39 12.98 16.92
CA ALA A 201 -7.56 11.81 16.74
C ALA A 201 -8.18 10.66 17.54
N SER A 202 -9.15 9.98 16.93
CA SER A 202 -9.48 8.61 17.29
C SER A 202 -8.83 7.72 16.23
N SER A 203 -7.53 7.46 16.39
CA SER A 203 -6.82 6.44 15.63
C SER A 203 -6.54 5.30 16.60
N THR A 204 -7.29 4.20 16.49
CA THR A 204 -6.86 2.90 17.02
C THR A 204 -5.67 2.41 16.20
N VAL A 205 -4.87 1.51 16.78
CA VAL A 205 -3.69 0.94 16.08
C VAL A 205 -4.15 0.26 14.79
N GLY A 206 -3.51 0.58 13.66
CA GLY A 206 -3.89 0.08 12.33
C GLY A 206 -4.99 0.87 11.64
N GLU A 207 -5.42 2.02 12.18
CA GLU A 207 -6.40 2.89 11.55
C GLU A 207 -5.90 4.33 11.39
N VAL A 208 -6.10 4.88 10.19
CA VAL A 208 -5.75 6.28 9.89
C VAL A 208 -6.91 6.96 9.16
N SER A 209 -7.30 8.13 9.67
CA SER A 209 -8.23 9.03 8.99
C SER A 209 -7.47 10.19 8.34
N LEU A 210 -7.64 10.35 7.05
CA LEU A 210 -6.93 11.30 6.20
C LEU A 210 -7.92 12.21 5.48
N ARG A 211 -7.50 13.45 5.26
CA ARG A 211 -8.17 14.40 4.38
C ARG A 211 -7.34 14.51 3.11
N LEU A 212 -7.83 13.93 2.02
CA LEU A 212 -7.15 13.93 0.73
C LEU A 212 -7.63 15.13 -0.10
N PRO A 213 -6.85 16.22 -0.19
CA PRO A 213 -7.21 17.35 -1.04
C PRO A 213 -7.21 16.94 -2.51
N TYR A 214 -8.07 17.58 -3.29
CA TYR A 214 -8.17 17.43 -4.74
C TYR A 214 -8.13 18.79 -5.43
N ARG A 215 -7.75 18.81 -6.72
CA ARG A 215 -7.84 20.01 -7.54
C ARG A 215 -9.30 20.29 -7.89
N ARG A 216 -9.79 21.51 -7.68
CA ARG A 216 -11.19 21.85 -7.99
C ARG A 216 -11.33 22.26 -9.47
N PRO A 217 -12.48 22.01 -10.11
CA PRO A 217 -13.69 21.35 -9.59
C PRO A 217 -13.62 19.80 -9.56
N LEU A 218 -14.56 19.17 -8.85
CA LEU A 218 -14.73 17.70 -8.78
C LEU A 218 -16.22 17.35 -8.90
N ASP A 219 -16.60 16.60 -9.93
CA ASP A 219 -17.95 16.01 -10.05
C ASP A 219 -18.04 14.75 -9.17
N THR A 220 -18.59 14.90 -7.96
CA THR A 220 -18.77 13.79 -7.01
C THR A 220 -19.87 12.82 -7.42
N ARG A 221 -20.83 13.25 -8.25
CA ARG A 221 -21.93 12.41 -8.74
C ARG A 221 -21.45 11.43 -9.79
N TRP A 222 -20.54 11.88 -10.67
CA TRP A 222 -19.87 11.00 -11.62
C TRP A 222 -19.09 9.88 -10.91
N LEU A 223 -18.33 10.23 -9.86
CA LEU A 223 -17.63 9.23 -9.05
C LEU A 223 -18.61 8.28 -8.34
N CYS A 224 -19.72 8.80 -7.80
CA CYS A 224 -20.79 8.02 -7.20
C CYS A 224 -21.30 6.94 -8.17
N TRP A 225 -21.72 7.38 -9.36
CA TRP A 225 -22.23 6.49 -10.40
C TRP A 225 -21.19 5.44 -10.77
N PHE A 226 -19.97 5.86 -11.07
CA PHE A 226 -18.93 4.97 -11.55
C PHE A 226 -18.58 3.89 -10.54
N LEU A 227 -18.35 4.26 -9.28
CA LEU A 227 -18.00 3.32 -8.22
C LEU A 227 -19.17 2.37 -7.92
N SER A 228 -20.40 2.89 -7.86
CA SER A 228 -21.61 2.09 -7.62
C SER A 228 -21.89 1.10 -8.75
N ALA A 229 -21.76 1.58 -9.99
CA ALA A 229 -22.01 0.79 -11.19
C ALA A 229 -21.02 -0.35 -11.34
N HIS A 230 -19.79 -0.25 -10.81
CA HIS A 230 -18.73 -1.25 -10.95
C HIS A 230 -18.43 -2.04 -9.67
N ALA A 231 -19.10 -1.74 -8.54
CA ALA A 231 -18.84 -2.39 -7.27
C ALA A 231 -19.10 -3.90 -7.31
N VAL A 232 -18.08 -4.67 -6.92
CA VAL A 232 -18.15 -6.12 -6.80
C VAL A 232 -18.37 -6.51 -5.34
N ALA A 233 -19.52 -7.14 -5.08
CA ALA A 233 -19.88 -7.59 -3.73
C ALA A 233 -18.82 -8.52 -3.15
N GLY A 234 -18.47 -8.31 -1.88
CA GLY A 234 -17.37 -9.00 -1.19
C GLY A 234 -16.05 -8.22 -1.23
N VAL A 235 -15.75 -7.50 -2.32
CA VAL A 235 -14.54 -6.66 -2.42
C VAL A 235 -14.84 -5.18 -2.16
N GLU A 236 -16.01 -4.73 -2.61
CA GLU A 236 -16.43 -3.34 -2.64
C GLU A 236 -17.88 -3.21 -2.16
N ARG A 237 -18.19 -2.13 -1.47
CA ARG A 237 -19.54 -1.75 -1.05
C ARG A 237 -19.73 -0.26 -1.27
N VAL A 238 -20.90 0.13 -1.75
CA VAL A 238 -21.28 1.54 -1.84
C VAL A 238 -22.60 1.71 -1.11
N ASP A 239 -22.61 2.61 -0.14
CA ASP A 239 -23.83 3.04 0.52
C ASP A 239 -24.15 4.44 0.02
N LEU A 240 -25.39 4.64 -0.41
CA LEU A 240 -25.88 5.90 -0.94
C LEU A 240 -26.81 6.54 0.07
N ASP A 241 -26.69 7.85 0.24
CA ASP A 241 -27.61 8.61 1.11
C ASP A 241 -29.01 8.71 0.47
N ASP A 242 -29.10 8.57 -0.86
CA ASP A 242 -30.32 8.53 -1.67
C ASP A 242 -30.20 7.44 -2.76
N PRO A 243 -31.26 6.69 -3.11
CA PRO A 243 -31.26 5.68 -4.18
C PRO A 243 -30.89 6.18 -5.59
N SER A 244 -30.73 7.49 -5.82
CA SER A 244 -30.31 8.02 -7.12
C SER A 244 -28.92 7.48 -7.55
N PRO A 245 -28.76 7.05 -8.81
CA PRO A 245 -27.47 6.62 -9.34
C PRO A 245 -26.42 7.76 -9.41
N PHE A 246 -26.84 9.01 -9.23
CA PHE A 246 -26.00 10.21 -9.19
C PHE A 246 -26.15 10.97 -7.85
N ALA A 247 -26.26 10.24 -6.73
CA ALA A 247 -26.39 10.83 -5.40
C ALA A 247 -25.19 11.74 -5.03
N ASP A 248 -25.47 12.86 -4.38
CA ASP A 248 -24.45 13.81 -3.88
C ASP A 248 -23.70 13.26 -2.65
N GLY A 249 -24.37 12.43 -1.85
CA GLY A 249 -23.84 11.80 -0.65
C GLY A 249 -23.68 10.29 -0.83
N TRP A 250 -22.44 9.80 -0.70
CA TRP A 250 -22.12 8.39 -0.82
C TRP A 250 -20.92 8.01 0.04
N THR A 251 -20.90 6.76 0.49
CA THR A 251 -19.76 6.14 1.17
C THR A 251 -19.32 4.91 0.39
N TYR A 252 -18.10 4.94 -0.12
CA TYR A 252 -17.49 3.81 -0.82
C TYR A 252 -16.51 3.10 0.09
N ARG A 253 -16.65 1.78 0.23
CA ARG A 253 -15.73 0.92 0.97
C ARG A 253 -15.13 -0.14 0.05
N ARG A 254 -13.84 -0.40 0.18
CA ARG A 254 -13.18 -1.50 -0.53
C ARG A 254 -12.00 -2.07 0.23
N ILE A 255 -11.67 -3.32 -0.07
CA ILE A 255 -10.37 -3.89 0.30
C ILE A 255 -9.31 -3.45 -0.70
N LEU A 256 -8.12 -3.15 -0.19
CA LEU A 256 -6.90 -3.00 -0.97
C LEU A 256 -5.94 -4.15 -0.64
N ARG A 257 -5.35 -4.75 -1.68
CA ARG A 257 -4.18 -5.62 -1.54
C ARG A 257 -2.92 -4.77 -1.50
N LEU A 258 -2.29 -4.65 -0.33
CA LEU A 258 -1.05 -3.89 -0.15
C LEU A 258 0.15 -4.82 0.10
N PRO A 259 1.40 -4.35 -0.06
CA PRO A 259 2.59 -5.19 0.06
C PRO A 259 2.73 -5.98 1.38
N ASN A 260 2.31 -5.40 2.51
CA ASN A 260 2.44 -6.02 3.83
C ASN A 260 1.13 -6.61 4.36
N GLY A 261 0.01 -6.43 3.67
CA GLY A 261 -1.28 -7.01 4.06
C GLY A 261 -2.47 -6.31 3.42
N PRO A 262 -3.68 -6.87 3.57
CA PRO A 262 -4.88 -6.21 3.09
C PRO A 262 -5.32 -5.08 4.03
N ALA A 263 -5.85 -3.99 3.48
CA ALA A 263 -6.45 -2.91 4.27
C ALA A 263 -7.86 -2.59 3.79
N LEU A 264 -8.74 -2.21 4.71
CA LEU A 264 -10.10 -1.76 4.39
C LEU A 264 -10.12 -0.24 4.27
N VAL A 265 -10.50 0.27 3.11
CA VAL A 265 -10.60 1.71 2.85
C VAL A 265 -12.06 2.12 2.85
N THR A 266 -12.37 3.21 3.53
CA THR A 266 -13.65 3.93 3.47
C THR A 266 -13.42 5.34 2.94
N ILE A 267 -14.18 5.72 1.93
CA ILE A 267 -14.07 6.97 1.18
C ILE A 267 -15.40 7.71 1.24
N ARG A 268 -15.36 9.00 1.58
CA ARG A 268 -16.52 9.90 1.57
C ARG A 268 -16.16 11.26 0.97
N PRO A 269 -16.91 11.79 0.00
CA PRO A 269 -16.66 13.12 -0.55
C PRO A 269 -16.96 14.20 0.49
N ALA A 270 -16.21 15.30 0.40
CA ALA A 270 -16.50 16.56 1.10
C ALA A 270 -16.17 17.75 0.18
N ALA A 271 -16.59 18.96 0.57
CA ALA A 271 -16.57 20.15 -0.28
C ALA A 271 -15.17 20.59 -0.77
N THR A 272 -14.10 20.18 -0.10
CA THR A 272 -12.72 20.61 -0.43
C THR A 272 -11.69 19.48 -0.46
N HIS A 273 -12.09 18.29 -0.04
CA HIS A 273 -11.24 17.12 0.11
C HIS A 273 -12.11 15.87 0.13
N VAL A 274 -11.49 14.72 -0.05
CA VAL A 274 -12.12 13.43 0.22
C VAL A 274 -11.67 12.97 1.60
N ILE A 275 -12.61 12.54 2.43
CA ILE A 275 -12.30 11.89 3.70
C ILE A 275 -12.01 10.44 3.40
N CYS A 276 -10.82 9.99 3.80
CA CYS A 276 -10.34 8.65 3.56
C CYS A 276 -9.95 8.03 4.90
N ARG A 277 -10.68 7.01 5.34
CA ARG A 277 -10.35 6.20 6.51
C ARG A 277 -9.79 4.87 6.03
N VAL A 278 -8.60 4.51 6.50
CA VAL A 278 -7.96 3.23 6.17
C VAL A 278 -7.82 2.44 7.46
N ALA A 279 -8.54 1.32 7.57
CA ALA A 279 -8.55 0.40 8.69
C ALA A 279 -7.74 -0.87 8.37
N HIS A 280 -7.28 -1.54 9.42
CA HIS A 280 -6.37 -2.70 9.37
C HIS A 280 -5.12 -2.49 8.51
N LEU A 281 -4.65 -1.24 8.44
CA LEU A 281 -3.49 -0.86 7.66
C LEU A 281 -2.20 -1.24 8.38
N ASP A 282 -1.33 -2.01 7.71
CA ASP A 282 0.09 -1.97 8.03
C ASP A 282 0.63 -0.59 7.66
N MET A 283 1.07 0.16 8.67
CA MET A 283 1.44 1.57 8.51
C MET A 283 2.59 1.80 7.51
N ARG A 284 3.39 0.77 7.20
CA ARG A 284 4.41 0.81 6.14
C ARG A 284 3.81 0.96 4.75
N ASP A 285 2.55 0.60 4.57
CA ASP A 285 1.82 0.71 3.30
C ASP A 285 0.98 1.99 3.19
N LEU A 286 1.08 2.92 4.15
CA LEU A 286 0.26 4.14 4.14
C LEU A 286 0.42 4.94 2.85
N SER A 287 1.65 5.18 2.39
CA SER A 287 1.90 5.91 1.14
C SER A 287 1.29 5.19 -0.07
N VAL A 288 1.47 3.87 -0.13
CA VAL A 288 0.94 3.01 -1.21
C VAL A 288 -0.58 3.08 -1.23
N ALA A 289 -1.24 2.91 -0.08
CA ALA A 289 -2.68 2.99 0.07
C ALA A 289 -3.20 4.36 -0.37
N VAL A 290 -2.63 5.44 0.16
CA VAL A 290 -3.02 6.82 -0.20
C VAL A 290 -2.87 7.04 -1.70
N ASN A 291 -1.74 6.69 -2.31
CA ASN A 291 -1.50 6.95 -3.73
C ASN A 291 -2.41 6.11 -4.63
N ARG A 292 -2.71 4.86 -4.28
CA ARG A 292 -3.72 4.05 -4.99
C ARG A 292 -5.11 4.66 -4.92
N ILE A 293 -5.50 5.20 -3.77
CA ILE A 293 -6.80 5.86 -3.58
C ILE A 293 -6.86 7.18 -4.35
N ARG A 294 -5.79 7.97 -4.32
CA ARG A 294 -5.68 9.21 -5.11
C ARG A 294 -5.82 8.92 -6.61
N ARG A 295 -5.20 7.84 -7.10
CA ARG A 295 -5.34 7.39 -8.50
C ARG A 295 -6.73 6.85 -8.82
N LEU A 296 -7.33 6.04 -7.93
CA LEU A 296 -8.69 5.53 -8.11
C LEU A 296 -9.70 6.65 -8.36
N LEU A 297 -9.57 7.74 -7.60
CA LEU A 297 -10.46 8.90 -7.69
C LEU A 297 -9.94 10.02 -8.58
N ASP A 298 -8.74 9.86 -9.16
CA ASP A 298 -8.08 10.84 -10.03
C ASP A 298 -7.96 12.24 -9.40
N LEU A 299 -7.61 12.32 -8.10
CA LEU A 299 -7.68 13.56 -7.31
C LEU A 299 -6.66 14.64 -7.72
N ASP A 300 -5.57 14.23 -8.36
CA ASP A 300 -4.43 15.07 -8.71
C ASP A 300 -4.57 15.77 -10.08
N ALA A 301 -5.50 15.30 -10.92
CA ALA A 301 -5.70 15.83 -12.26
C ALA A 301 -6.16 17.30 -12.32
N ASP A 302 -5.65 18.03 -13.32
CA ASP A 302 -6.04 19.40 -13.65
C ASP A 302 -7.25 19.43 -14.60
N THR A 303 -8.40 19.06 -14.04
CA THR A 303 -9.67 19.07 -14.76
C THR A 303 -10.09 20.46 -15.22
N ALA A 304 -9.66 21.53 -14.53
CA ALA A 304 -9.95 22.89 -14.97
C ALA A 304 -9.34 23.20 -16.34
N SER A 305 -8.10 22.76 -16.59
CA SER A 305 -7.45 22.88 -17.89
C SER A 305 -8.10 21.97 -18.95
N ALA A 306 -8.47 20.74 -18.57
CA ALA A 306 -9.18 19.82 -19.45
C ALA A 306 -10.55 20.40 -19.89
N ASP A 307 -11.38 20.81 -18.93
CA ASP A 307 -12.68 21.44 -19.15
C ASP A 307 -12.55 22.69 -20.05
N ALA A 308 -11.55 23.54 -19.79
CA ALA A 308 -11.31 24.73 -20.60
C ALA A 308 -10.90 24.40 -22.04
N ALA A 309 -10.17 23.31 -22.25
CA ALA A 309 -9.79 22.86 -23.59
C ALA A 309 -10.98 22.25 -24.34
N LEU A 310 -11.71 21.34 -23.70
CA LEU A 310 -12.87 20.65 -24.28
C LEU A 310 -14.02 21.62 -24.58
N ARG A 311 -14.25 22.63 -23.73
CA ARG A 311 -15.26 23.69 -23.95
C ARG A 311 -15.01 24.52 -25.22
N ARG A 312 -13.80 24.52 -25.79
CA ARG A 312 -13.55 25.24 -27.06
C ARG A 312 -14.22 24.57 -28.24
N ASP A 313 -14.50 23.27 -28.13
CA ASP A 313 -15.29 22.55 -29.10
C ASP A 313 -16.78 22.70 -28.76
N GLY A 314 -17.53 23.35 -29.67
CA GLY A 314 -18.95 23.60 -29.48
C GLY A 314 -19.79 22.34 -29.25
N SER A 315 -19.34 21.18 -29.74
CA SER A 315 -20.02 19.90 -29.55
C SER A 315 -19.90 19.36 -28.12
N LEU A 316 -18.87 19.77 -27.36
CA LEU A 316 -18.63 19.35 -25.97
C LEU A 316 -18.99 20.41 -24.93
N THR A 317 -19.22 21.67 -25.32
CA THR A 317 -19.53 22.77 -24.39
C THR A 317 -20.65 22.44 -23.40
N ALA A 318 -21.81 22.00 -23.90
CA ALA A 318 -22.94 21.67 -23.05
C ALA A 318 -22.65 20.49 -22.09
N LEU A 319 -21.84 19.53 -22.53
CA LEU A 319 -21.43 18.38 -21.74
C LEU A 319 -20.49 18.75 -20.60
N VAL A 320 -19.55 19.65 -20.86
CA VAL A 320 -18.60 20.15 -19.87
C VAL A 320 -19.32 21.02 -18.85
N ASP A 321 -20.19 21.92 -19.28
CA ASP A 321 -20.91 22.82 -18.39
C ASP A 321 -21.94 22.08 -17.50
N ALA A 322 -22.49 20.96 -17.97
CA ALA A 322 -23.35 20.09 -17.18
C ALA A 322 -22.60 19.25 -16.12
N ALA A 323 -21.28 19.15 -16.20
CA ALA A 323 -20.46 18.24 -15.39
C ALA A 323 -19.01 18.72 -15.20
N PRO A 324 -18.77 19.94 -14.69
CA PRO A 324 -17.41 20.45 -14.56
C PRO A 324 -16.61 19.64 -13.54
N GLY A 325 -15.33 19.38 -13.84
CA GLY A 325 -14.45 18.64 -12.94
C GLY A 325 -14.66 17.12 -12.98
N LEU A 326 -15.18 16.61 -14.09
CA LEU A 326 -15.36 15.19 -14.32
C LEU A 326 -14.00 14.47 -14.30
N ARG A 327 -13.96 13.29 -13.67
CA ARG A 327 -12.74 12.50 -13.45
C ARG A 327 -12.66 11.28 -14.34
N VAL A 328 -11.45 10.78 -14.55
CA VAL A 328 -11.22 9.45 -15.15
C VAL A 328 -10.85 8.51 -14.01
N PRO A 329 -11.79 7.73 -13.42
CA PRO A 329 -11.47 6.89 -12.27
C PRO A 329 -10.34 5.91 -12.64
N GLY A 330 -9.31 5.83 -11.83
CA GLY A 330 -8.13 5.01 -12.13
C GLY A 330 -8.27 3.55 -11.71
N SER A 331 -7.12 2.92 -11.48
CA SER A 331 -6.96 1.54 -11.03
C SER A 331 -6.20 1.48 -9.70
N VAL A 332 -6.65 0.65 -8.76
CA VAL A 332 -5.91 0.32 -7.54
C VAL A 332 -5.05 -0.95 -7.66
N ASP A 333 -5.42 -1.81 -8.61
CA ASP A 333 -4.79 -3.07 -8.94
C ASP A 333 -4.96 -3.30 -10.46
N PRO A 334 -3.87 -3.17 -11.24
CA PRO A 334 -3.92 -3.32 -12.68
C PRO A 334 -4.34 -4.71 -13.18
N ALA A 335 -3.95 -5.77 -12.47
CA ALA A 335 -4.33 -7.14 -12.82
C ALA A 335 -5.82 -7.36 -12.58
N GLU A 336 -6.34 -6.93 -11.42
CA GLU A 336 -7.78 -6.91 -11.13
C GLU A 336 -8.55 -6.14 -12.23
N THR A 337 -8.01 -5.00 -12.67
CA THR A 337 -8.65 -4.14 -13.69
C THR A 337 -8.72 -4.83 -15.06
N LEU A 338 -7.65 -5.49 -15.49
CA LEU A 338 -7.62 -6.24 -16.74
C LEU A 338 -8.62 -7.40 -16.72
N ILE A 339 -8.59 -8.23 -15.66
CA ILE A 339 -9.50 -9.37 -15.53
C ILE A 339 -10.97 -8.92 -15.48
N ARG A 340 -11.29 -7.85 -14.73
CA ARG A 340 -12.64 -7.25 -14.69
C ARG A 340 -13.10 -6.79 -16.06
N THR A 341 -12.21 -6.15 -16.82
CA THR A 341 -12.51 -5.65 -18.18
C THR A 341 -12.78 -6.81 -19.14
N MET A 342 -11.97 -7.87 -19.09
CA MET A 342 -12.17 -9.05 -19.95
C MET A 342 -13.48 -9.78 -19.64
N ILE A 343 -13.84 -9.94 -18.36
CA ILE A 343 -15.12 -10.53 -17.96
C ILE A 343 -16.30 -9.70 -18.48
N GLY A 344 -16.19 -8.37 -18.43
CA GLY A 344 -17.21 -7.43 -18.88
C GLY A 344 -17.34 -7.25 -20.40
N GLN A 345 -16.49 -7.89 -21.21
CA GLN A 345 -16.54 -7.75 -22.67
C GLN A 345 -17.92 -8.13 -23.23
N GLN A 346 -18.48 -7.27 -24.09
CA GLN A 346 -19.72 -7.51 -24.84
C GLN A 346 -20.96 -7.84 -23.99
N ILE A 347 -20.95 -7.51 -22.70
CA ILE A 347 -22.09 -7.70 -21.80
C ILE A 347 -22.39 -6.42 -21.03
N SER A 348 -23.57 -6.34 -20.41
CA SER A 348 -23.91 -5.19 -19.58
C SER A 348 -23.07 -5.15 -18.31
N VAL A 349 -22.90 -3.95 -17.73
CA VAL A 349 -22.20 -3.76 -16.45
C VAL A 349 -22.85 -4.58 -15.33
N LYS A 350 -24.18 -4.70 -15.33
CA LYS A 350 -24.95 -5.54 -14.39
C LYS A 350 -24.58 -7.02 -14.52
N ALA A 351 -24.50 -7.54 -15.76
CA ALA A 351 -24.10 -8.93 -15.99
C ALA A 351 -22.63 -9.17 -15.61
N ALA A 352 -21.73 -8.24 -15.95
CA ALA A 352 -20.33 -8.31 -15.56
C ALA A 352 -20.17 -8.40 -14.04
N ARG A 353 -20.88 -7.55 -13.28
CA ARG A 353 -20.90 -7.61 -11.81
C ARG A 353 -21.41 -8.93 -11.26
N HIS A 354 -22.42 -9.53 -11.89
CA HIS A 354 -22.91 -10.83 -11.49
C HIS A 354 -21.82 -11.92 -11.60
N HIS A 355 -21.10 -11.97 -12.73
CA HIS A 355 -20.00 -12.90 -12.93
C HIS A 355 -18.82 -12.64 -11.98
N LEU A 356 -18.47 -11.37 -11.77
CA LEU A 356 -17.40 -10.98 -10.85
C LEU A 356 -17.71 -11.34 -9.39
N ARG A 357 -18.96 -11.15 -8.96
CA ARG A 357 -19.42 -11.58 -7.62
C ARG A 357 -19.22 -13.07 -7.42
N ARG A 358 -19.58 -13.90 -8.41
CA ARG A 358 -19.39 -15.35 -8.35
C ARG A 358 -17.90 -15.72 -8.31
N LEU A 359 -17.08 -15.08 -9.16
CA LEU A 359 -15.63 -15.27 -9.16
C LEU A 359 -15.02 -15.02 -7.78
N VAL A 360 -15.38 -13.89 -7.15
CA VAL A 360 -14.88 -13.52 -5.83
C VAL A 360 -15.45 -14.42 -4.73
N ALA A 361 -16.73 -14.80 -4.80
CA ALA A 361 -17.32 -15.70 -3.81
C ALA A 361 -16.64 -17.08 -3.80
N ASP A 362 -16.28 -17.60 -4.99
CA ASP A 362 -15.74 -18.96 -5.12
C ASP A 362 -14.21 -19.02 -4.98
N LEU A 363 -13.48 -17.99 -5.43
CA LEU A 363 -12.01 -17.98 -5.47
C LEU A 363 -11.39 -16.88 -4.58
N GLY A 364 -12.20 -15.97 -4.03
CA GLY A 364 -11.71 -14.88 -3.20
C GLY A 364 -11.30 -15.39 -1.83
N ARG A 365 -10.15 -14.94 -1.36
CA ARG A 365 -9.68 -15.26 -0.01
C ARG A 365 -10.29 -14.28 1.00
N PRO A 366 -10.78 -14.73 2.17
CA PRO A 366 -11.14 -13.83 3.26
C PRO A 366 -9.98 -12.90 3.62
N ALA A 367 -10.29 -11.62 3.80
CA ALA A 367 -9.34 -10.71 4.41
C ALA A 367 -9.24 -11.05 5.90
N SER A 368 -8.11 -11.63 6.30
CA SER A 368 -7.81 -11.93 7.68
C SER A 368 -7.11 -10.73 8.30
N TRP A 369 -7.72 -10.15 9.33
CA TRP A 369 -7.08 -9.12 10.14
C TRP A 369 -7.01 -9.56 11.59
N ASP A 370 -5.86 -9.30 12.17
CA ASP A 370 -5.51 -9.51 13.56
C ASP A 370 -6.39 -8.73 14.57
N THR A 371 -7.18 -7.78 14.07
CA THR A 371 -7.99 -6.80 14.82
C THR A 371 -9.42 -6.68 14.26
N ALA A 372 -9.90 -7.67 13.51
CA ALA A 372 -11.21 -7.60 12.88
C ALA A 372 -12.34 -7.48 13.91
N ASP A 373 -13.19 -6.44 13.79
CA ASP A 373 -14.46 -6.41 14.50
C ASP A 373 -15.44 -7.39 13.83
N PRO A 374 -16.48 -7.88 14.55
CA PRO A 374 -17.51 -8.74 13.95
C PRO A 374 -18.21 -8.12 12.73
N GLY A 375 -18.22 -6.77 12.62
CA GLY A 375 -18.75 -6.02 11.49
C GLY A 375 -17.89 -6.03 10.22
N ASP A 376 -16.63 -6.47 10.33
CA ASP A 376 -15.70 -6.62 9.20
C ASP A 376 -15.71 -8.06 8.63
N ALA A 377 -16.61 -8.92 9.10
CA ALA A 377 -16.81 -10.24 8.51
C ALA A 377 -17.37 -10.14 7.08
N GLY A 378 -16.86 -11.00 6.18
CA GLY A 378 -17.38 -11.15 4.81
C GLY A 378 -16.67 -10.36 3.71
N TRP A 379 -15.59 -9.65 4.06
CA TRP A 379 -14.70 -9.00 3.11
C TRP A 379 -13.73 -10.02 2.46
N LEU A 380 -13.71 -10.05 1.13
CA LEU A 380 -12.91 -10.96 0.31
C LEU A 380 -11.90 -10.19 -0.54
N LEU A 381 -10.66 -10.65 -0.56
CA LEU A 381 -9.68 -10.20 -1.53
C LEU A 381 -10.09 -10.66 -2.93
N PHE A 382 -9.93 -9.77 -3.91
CA PHE A 382 -10.02 -10.16 -5.30
C PHE A 382 -9.01 -11.31 -5.56
N PRO A 383 -9.41 -12.41 -6.23
CA PRO A 383 -8.54 -13.55 -6.46
C PRO A 383 -7.26 -13.12 -7.16
N ASP A 384 -6.11 -13.61 -6.69
CA ASP A 384 -4.85 -13.36 -7.39
C ASP A 384 -4.80 -14.12 -8.73
N THR A 385 -3.90 -13.66 -9.61
CA THR A 385 -3.82 -14.17 -10.98
C THR A 385 -3.42 -15.64 -11.03
N ALA A 386 -2.61 -16.12 -10.09
CA ALA A 386 -2.26 -17.55 -9.98
C ALA A 386 -3.48 -18.42 -9.65
N THR A 387 -4.31 -17.97 -8.70
CA THR A 387 -5.56 -18.68 -8.35
C THR A 387 -6.55 -18.70 -9.51
N ILE A 388 -6.65 -17.61 -10.27
CA ILE A 388 -7.51 -17.55 -11.46
C ILE A 388 -6.95 -18.43 -12.59
N ALA A 389 -5.64 -18.50 -12.77
CA ALA A 389 -5.01 -19.37 -13.76
C ALA A 389 -5.31 -20.86 -13.45
N ASP A 390 -5.18 -21.26 -12.18
CA ASP A 390 -5.42 -22.64 -11.74
C ASP A 390 -6.91 -23.02 -11.76
N GLN A 391 -7.78 -22.17 -11.23
CA GLN A 391 -9.17 -22.54 -10.94
C GLN A 391 -10.22 -21.81 -11.78
N GLY A 392 -9.80 -20.90 -12.67
CA GLY A 392 -10.72 -20.04 -13.43
C GLY A 392 -11.71 -20.83 -14.29
N HIS A 393 -11.30 -21.95 -14.89
CA HIS A 393 -12.18 -22.80 -15.70
C HIS A 393 -13.36 -23.39 -14.93
N ARG A 394 -13.23 -23.58 -13.61
CA ARG A 394 -14.28 -24.12 -12.75
C ARG A 394 -15.38 -23.09 -12.47
N VAL A 395 -15.00 -21.81 -12.38
CA VAL A 395 -15.85 -20.76 -11.81
C VAL A 395 -16.36 -19.78 -12.86
N LEU A 396 -15.52 -19.43 -13.85
CA LEU A 396 -15.91 -18.51 -14.91
C LEU A 396 -17.06 -19.12 -15.75
N SER A 397 -17.92 -18.26 -16.26
CA SER A 397 -19.09 -18.66 -17.06
C SER A 397 -19.18 -17.81 -18.31
N GLY A 398 -19.71 -18.37 -19.38
CA GLY A 398 -19.83 -17.73 -20.68
C GLY A 398 -19.13 -18.52 -21.79
N PRO A 399 -18.85 -17.89 -22.95
CA PRO A 399 -18.24 -18.57 -24.09
C PRO A 399 -16.88 -19.17 -23.73
N ARG A 400 -16.65 -20.44 -24.11
CA ARG A 400 -15.43 -21.18 -23.76
C ARG A 400 -14.15 -20.42 -24.15
N ARG A 401 -14.12 -19.87 -25.37
CA ARG A 401 -13.01 -19.05 -25.87
C ARG A 401 -12.68 -17.85 -24.97
N ARG A 402 -13.67 -17.22 -24.35
CA ARG A 402 -13.45 -16.10 -23.42
C ARG A 402 -12.87 -16.58 -22.09
N ILE A 403 -13.37 -17.71 -21.59
CA ILE A 403 -12.84 -18.34 -20.38
C ILE A 403 -11.36 -18.71 -20.60
N ASP A 404 -11.05 -19.40 -21.70
CA ASP A 404 -9.67 -19.79 -22.04
C ASP A 404 -8.76 -18.55 -22.17
N ALA A 405 -9.24 -17.46 -22.77
CA ALA A 405 -8.50 -16.21 -22.85
C ALA A 405 -8.24 -15.58 -21.47
N ILE A 406 -9.24 -15.51 -20.59
CA ILE A 406 -9.08 -14.95 -19.24
C ILE A 406 -8.08 -15.78 -18.43
N VAL A 407 -8.16 -17.11 -18.49
CA VAL A 407 -7.24 -18.01 -17.79
C VAL A 407 -5.81 -17.86 -18.32
N ALA A 408 -5.61 -17.84 -19.65
CA ALA A 408 -4.30 -17.63 -20.25
C ALA A 408 -3.71 -16.25 -19.93
N VAL A 409 -4.54 -15.21 -19.80
CA VAL A 409 -4.10 -13.90 -19.32
C VAL A 409 -3.73 -13.92 -17.85
N ALA A 410 -4.51 -14.59 -17.01
CA ALA A 410 -4.19 -14.75 -15.60
C ALA A 410 -2.85 -15.48 -15.40
N GLU A 411 -2.59 -16.53 -16.19
CA GLU A 411 -1.31 -17.22 -16.24
C GLU A 411 -0.17 -16.28 -16.69
N ALA A 412 -0.38 -15.50 -17.75
CA ALA A 412 0.61 -14.53 -18.24
C ALA A 412 1.00 -13.48 -17.19
N LEU A 413 0.03 -13.04 -16.39
CA LEU A 413 0.26 -12.11 -15.29
C LEU A 413 0.96 -12.80 -14.11
N ALA A 414 0.57 -14.03 -13.77
CA ALA A 414 1.17 -14.81 -12.69
C ALA A 414 2.66 -15.13 -12.97
N GLU A 415 2.98 -15.46 -14.22
CA GLU A 415 4.34 -15.72 -14.70
C GLU A 415 5.13 -14.46 -15.03
N ARG A 416 4.53 -13.28 -14.82
CA ARG A 416 5.15 -11.97 -15.08
C ARG A 416 5.61 -11.78 -16.53
N ARG A 417 4.95 -12.45 -17.50
CA ARG A 417 5.16 -12.21 -18.93
C ARG A 417 4.64 -10.84 -19.37
N VAL A 418 3.62 -10.35 -18.70
CA VAL A 418 3.12 -8.97 -18.81
C VAL A 418 2.93 -8.42 -17.40
N GLU A 419 3.47 -7.23 -17.13
CA GLU A 419 3.37 -6.57 -15.83
C GLU A 419 2.73 -5.18 -15.97
N PRO A 420 1.39 -5.08 -15.96
CA PRO A 420 0.73 -3.78 -15.98
C PRO A 420 0.98 -3.04 -14.67
N HIS A 421 1.50 -1.82 -14.74
CA HIS A 421 1.62 -0.93 -13.59
C HIS A 421 1.48 0.54 -13.98
N ALA A 422 1.23 1.42 -13.00
CA ALA A 422 1.00 2.85 -13.24
C ALA A 422 2.22 3.61 -13.80
N GLY A 423 3.38 2.96 -13.83
CA GLY A 423 4.64 3.49 -14.35
C GLY A 423 4.95 3.06 -15.79
N CYS A 424 4.11 2.24 -16.43
CA CYS A 424 4.29 1.92 -17.85
C CYS A 424 4.07 3.18 -18.71
N ALA A 425 4.74 3.26 -19.87
CA ALA A 425 4.26 4.16 -20.91
C ALA A 425 2.96 3.61 -21.50
N ALA A 426 2.00 4.49 -21.82
CA ALA A 426 0.71 4.07 -22.35
C ALA A 426 0.84 3.27 -23.66
N SER A 427 1.73 3.70 -24.56
CA SER A 427 2.04 2.99 -25.82
C SER A 427 2.53 1.57 -25.57
N ASP A 428 3.45 1.41 -24.63
CA ASP A 428 4.13 0.15 -24.36
C ASP A 428 3.17 -0.82 -23.66
N LEU A 429 2.40 -0.31 -22.70
CA LEU A 429 1.36 -1.11 -22.04
C LEU A 429 0.29 -1.55 -23.03
N ARG A 430 -0.20 -0.64 -23.88
CA ARG A 430 -1.18 -0.98 -24.92
C ARG A 430 -0.63 -2.06 -25.86
N ALA A 431 0.60 -1.91 -26.32
CA ALA A 431 1.25 -2.88 -27.20
C ALA A 431 1.38 -4.25 -26.52
N ALA A 432 1.83 -4.29 -25.27
CA ALA A 432 1.94 -5.52 -24.50
C ALA A 432 0.57 -6.20 -24.30
N LEU A 433 -0.46 -5.43 -23.96
CA LEU A 433 -1.83 -5.94 -23.78
C LEU A 433 -2.39 -6.54 -25.07
N LEU A 434 -2.12 -5.95 -26.23
CA LEU A 434 -2.58 -6.47 -27.52
C LEU A 434 -1.95 -7.82 -27.92
N THR A 435 -0.84 -8.21 -27.29
CA THR A 435 -0.25 -9.54 -27.50
C THR A 435 -1.02 -10.65 -26.78
N LEU A 436 -1.89 -10.29 -25.83
CA LEU A 436 -2.60 -11.24 -25.00
C LEU A 436 -3.85 -11.81 -25.70
N PRO A 437 -4.15 -13.11 -25.53
CA PRO A 437 -5.32 -13.73 -26.14
C PRO A 437 -6.61 -13.09 -25.62
N GLY A 438 -7.54 -12.78 -26.53
CA GLY A 438 -8.84 -12.20 -26.19
C GLY A 438 -8.80 -10.72 -25.77
N VAL A 439 -7.63 -10.07 -25.82
CA VAL A 439 -7.50 -8.63 -25.59
C VAL A 439 -7.51 -7.90 -26.93
N GLY A 440 -8.66 -7.32 -27.27
CA GLY A 440 -8.80 -6.44 -28.44
C GLY A 440 -8.48 -4.98 -28.11
N GLU A 441 -8.47 -4.13 -29.13
CA GLU A 441 -8.12 -2.70 -29.01
C GLU A 441 -8.93 -1.97 -27.93
N TRP A 442 -10.25 -2.15 -27.88
CA TRP A 442 -11.06 -1.52 -26.83
C TRP A 442 -10.61 -1.91 -25.41
N THR A 443 -10.30 -3.19 -25.16
CA THR A 443 -9.82 -3.64 -23.85
C THR A 443 -8.44 -3.08 -23.55
N ALA A 444 -7.53 -3.07 -24.53
CA ALA A 444 -6.20 -2.50 -24.37
C ALA A 444 -6.26 -1.00 -24.06
N ASP A 445 -7.08 -0.23 -24.78
CA ASP A 445 -7.24 1.21 -24.59
C ASP A 445 -7.89 1.52 -23.24
N TYR A 446 -8.97 0.83 -22.88
CA TYR A 446 -9.63 1.00 -21.60
C TYR A 446 -8.72 0.68 -20.41
N VAL A 447 -8.02 -0.46 -20.45
CA VAL A 447 -7.11 -0.85 -19.35
C VAL A 447 -5.92 0.11 -19.28
N THR A 448 -5.35 0.50 -20.41
CA THR A 448 -4.22 1.45 -20.44
C THR A 448 -4.63 2.79 -19.82
N MET A 449 -5.79 3.34 -20.20
CA MET A 449 -6.36 4.57 -19.64
C MET A 449 -6.51 4.46 -18.12
N ARG A 450 -7.15 3.39 -17.64
CA ARG A 450 -7.43 3.18 -16.21
C ARG A 450 -6.16 2.94 -15.38
N VAL A 451 -5.18 2.22 -15.91
CA VAL A 451 -3.95 1.81 -15.20
C VAL A 451 -2.92 2.94 -15.16
N THR A 452 -2.69 3.60 -16.29
CA THR A 452 -1.67 4.65 -16.40
C THR A 452 -2.21 6.03 -16.02
N GLY A 453 -3.53 6.22 -16.05
CA GLY A 453 -4.15 7.53 -15.89
C GLY A 453 -3.84 8.49 -17.03
N ASP A 454 -3.48 7.96 -18.22
CA ASP A 454 -3.18 8.80 -19.39
C ASP A 454 -4.43 9.62 -19.78
N PRO A 455 -4.33 10.97 -19.82
CA PRO A 455 -5.46 11.83 -20.13
C PRO A 455 -5.87 11.81 -21.60
N ASP A 456 -5.07 11.18 -22.48
CA ASP A 456 -5.17 11.32 -23.92
C ASP A 456 -5.45 10.02 -24.69
N ILE A 457 -6.25 9.13 -24.09
CA ILE A 457 -6.72 7.89 -24.71
C ILE A 457 -8.19 8.04 -25.10
N MET A 458 -8.47 7.93 -26.40
CA MET A 458 -9.84 7.94 -26.91
C MET A 458 -10.43 6.53 -26.88
N LEU A 459 -11.63 6.39 -26.32
CA LEU A 459 -12.38 5.14 -26.36
C LEU A 459 -13.34 5.10 -27.55
N ASP A 460 -12.81 5.30 -28.75
CA ASP A 460 -13.57 5.39 -30.01
C ASP A 460 -14.34 4.11 -30.39
N ARG A 461 -13.89 2.95 -29.89
CA ARG A 461 -14.55 1.65 -30.06
C ARG A 461 -15.54 1.30 -28.97
N ASP A 462 -15.66 2.13 -27.92
CA ASP A 462 -16.62 1.90 -26.85
C ASP A 462 -18.05 2.13 -27.35
N LEU A 463 -18.94 1.18 -27.09
CA LEU A 463 -20.31 1.23 -27.58
C LEU A 463 -21.07 2.45 -27.05
N VAL A 464 -20.86 2.82 -25.79
CA VAL A 464 -21.57 3.94 -25.17
C VAL A 464 -21.02 5.26 -25.67
N VAL A 465 -19.70 5.38 -25.82
CA VAL A 465 -19.05 6.57 -26.39
C VAL A 465 -19.47 6.78 -27.85
N ARG A 466 -19.47 5.74 -28.68
CA ARG A 466 -19.93 5.82 -30.08
C ARG A 466 -21.38 6.24 -30.18
N ARG A 467 -22.24 5.62 -29.36
CA ARG A 467 -23.64 6.01 -29.28
C ARG A 467 -23.75 7.49 -28.88
N ALA A 468 -23.04 7.94 -27.86
CA ALA A 468 -23.07 9.35 -27.43
C ALA A 468 -22.69 10.29 -28.56
N ALA A 469 -21.64 9.95 -29.30
CA ALA A 469 -21.20 10.71 -30.46
C ALA A 469 -22.29 10.78 -31.54
N THR A 470 -22.98 9.66 -31.83
CA THR A 470 -24.12 9.64 -32.76
C THR A 470 -25.28 10.54 -32.32
N ASP A 471 -25.64 10.56 -31.02
CA ASP A 471 -26.71 11.45 -30.52
C ASP A 471 -26.38 12.92 -30.72
N LEU A 472 -25.09 13.26 -30.64
CA LEU A 472 -24.58 14.62 -30.73
C LEU A 472 -24.13 15.01 -32.15
N GLY A 473 -24.25 14.09 -33.12
CA GLY A 473 -23.78 14.30 -34.49
C GLY A 473 -22.26 14.45 -34.62
N ILE A 474 -21.48 13.86 -33.70
CA ILE A 474 -20.02 13.95 -33.66
C ILE A 474 -19.40 12.77 -34.39
N GLU A 475 -18.56 13.06 -35.39
CA GLU A 475 -17.70 12.07 -36.04
C GLU A 475 -16.39 11.91 -35.24
N LEU A 476 -16.31 10.86 -34.40
CA LEU A 476 -15.18 10.65 -33.48
C LEU A 476 -13.82 10.58 -34.19
N ALA A 477 -13.78 9.99 -35.39
CA ALA A 477 -12.55 9.82 -36.15
C ALA A 477 -11.87 11.15 -36.52
N THR A 478 -12.65 12.21 -36.72
CA THR A 478 -12.14 13.54 -37.06
C THR A 478 -12.07 14.45 -35.83
N ALA A 479 -13.06 14.38 -34.94
CA ALA A 479 -13.15 15.26 -33.77
C ALA A 479 -12.10 14.93 -32.69
N ALA A 480 -11.77 13.66 -32.49
CA ALA A 480 -10.90 13.26 -31.38
C ALA A 480 -9.52 13.93 -31.39
N ALA A 481 -8.97 14.23 -32.57
CA ALA A 481 -7.68 14.91 -32.69
C ALA A 481 -7.69 16.32 -32.07
N ALA A 482 -8.82 17.04 -32.16
CA ALA A 482 -8.98 18.37 -31.59
C ALA A 482 -9.05 18.36 -30.05
N TRP A 483 -9.37 17.20 -29.46
CA TRP A 483 -9.49 17.06 -28.00
C TRP A 483 -8.19 16.64 -27.33
N SER A 484 -7.13 16.34 -28.09
CA SER A 484 -5.82 16.06 -27.51
C SER A 484 -5.27 17.31 -26.79
N PRO A 485 -4.68 17.19 -25.58
CA PRO A 485 -4.28 15.97 -24.90
C PRO A 485 -5.29 15.43 -23.85
N TRP A 486 -6.59 15.61 -24.05
CA TRP A 486 -7.65 15.33 -23.06
C TRP A 486 -8.72 14.34 -23.56
N ARG A 487 -8.38 13.47 -24.51
CA ARG A 487 -9.32 12.50 -25.12
C ARG A 487 -9.96 11.52 -24.12
N SER A 488 -9.27 11.18 -23.02
CA SER A 488 -9.83 10.34 -21.95
C SER A 488 -10.99 11.06 -21.24
N TYR A 489 -10.84 12.35 -20.97
CA TYR A 489 -11.90 13.17 -20.35
C TYR A 489 -13.08 13.39 -21.30
N ALA A 490 -12.81 13.63 -22.59
CA ALA A 490 -13.85 13.69 -23.61
C ALA A 490 -14.68 12.40 -23.65
N SER A 491 -14.01 11.23 -23.62
CA SER A 491 -14.67 9.93 -23.56
C SER A 491 -15.59 9.81 -22.35
N MET A 492 -15.18 10.30 -21.17
CA MET A 492 -16.01 10.25 -19.98
C MET A 492 -17.21 11.21 -20.03
N HIS A 493 -17.08 12.40 -20.62
CA HIS A 493 -18.21 13.31 -20.86
C HIS A 493 -19.27 12.69 -21.79
N LEU A 494 -18.81 12.07 -22.88
CA LEU A 494 -19.67 11.31 -23.80
C LEU A 494 -20.35 10.13 -23.07
N TRP A 495 -19.62 9.45 -22.20
CA TRP A 495 -20.18 8.36 -21.41
C TRP A 495 -21.31 8.84 -20.49
N ARG A 496 -21.05 9.91 -19.71
CA ARG A 496 -22.02 10.54 -18.82
C ARG A 496 -23.26 11.02 -19.56
N HIS A 497 -23.11 11.60 -20.75
CA HIS A 497 -24.24 12.04 -21.58
C HIS A 497 -25.25 10.92 -21.79
N ARG A 498 -24.78 9.78 -22.34
CA ARG A 498 -25.67 8.65 -22.63
C ARG A 498 -26.27 8.03 -21.39
N LEU A 499 -25.52 7.98 -20.29
CA LEU A 499 -26.00 7.39 -19.05
C LEU A 499 -27.04 8.27 -18.33
N ALA A 500 -26.94 9.60 -18.47
CA ALA A 500 -27.92 10.54 -17.94
C ALA A 500 -29.22 10.58 -18.78
N HIS A 501 -29.14 10.23 -20.07
CA HIS A 501 -30.28 10.21 -21.00
C HIS A 501 -30.79 8.80 -21.31
N ALA A 502 -30.20 7.76 -20.71
CA ALA A 502 -30.75 6.43 -20.78
C ALA A 502 -32.05 6.42 -19.96
N GLU A 503 -33.19 6.26 -20.63
CA GLU A 503 -34.45 6.03 -19.93
C GLU A 503 -34.25 4.88 -18.92
N PRO A 504 -34.78 5.00 -17.68
CA PRO A 504 -34.91 3.83 -16.85
C PRO A 504 -35.79 2.88 -17.65
N VAL A 505 -35.22 1.77 -18.12
CA VAL A 505 -36.01 0.70 -18.73
C VAL A 505 -36.97 0.25 -17.64
N LEU A 506 -38.18 0.81 -17.69
CA LEU A 506 -39.35 0.24 -17.06
C LEU A 506 -39.36 -1.20 -17.56
N SER A 507 -39.18 -2.12 -16.63
CA SER A 507 -39.41 -3.53 -16.83
C SER A 507 -40.84 -3.68 -17.34
N GLU A 508 -41.00 -3.73 -18.66
CA GLU A 508 -42.19 -4.28 -19.27
C GLU A 508 -42.24 -5.77 -18.88
N PRO A 509 -43.38 -6.24 -18.35
CA PRO A 509 -43.53 -7.63 -17.98
C PRO A 509 -43.41 -8.48 -19.24
N MET A 510 -42.57 -9.52 -19.20
CA MET A 510 -42.55 -10.55 -20.22
C MET A 510 -43.97 -11.11 -20.39
N GLU A 511 -44.59 -10.82 -21.53
CA GLU A 511 -45.78 -11.52 -21.99
C GLU A 511 -45.49 -13.01 -22.04
N SER A 512 -46.37 -13.78 -21.40
CA SER A 512 -46.36 -15.22 -21.38
C SER A 512 -46.71 -15.77 -22.76
N GLU A 513 -45.72 -16.29 -23.49
CA GLU A 513 -46.00 -17.20 -24.60
C GLU A 513 -46.52 -18.53 -24.04
N GLN A 514 -47.82 -18.73 -24.25
CA GLN A 514 -48.55 -19.98 -24.03
C GLN A 514 -47.92 -21.12 -24.85
N ARG A 515 -47.60 -22.23 -24.18
CA ARG A 515 -47.53 -23.56 -24.84
C ARG A 515 -48.78 -24.37 -24.50
N PRO A 516 -49.27 -25.22 -25.43
CA PRO A 516 -50.53 -25.93 -25.26
C PRO A 516 -50.47 -27.04 -24.21
N SER A 517 -51.50 -27.10 -23.37
CA SER A 517 -51.95 -28.24 -22.53
C SER A 517 -52.40 -29.41 -23.43
N GLU A 518 -52.24 -30.70 -23.13
CA GLU A 518 -52.66 -31.55 -21.98
C GLU A 518 -52.28 -33.05 -22.34
N PRO A 519 -52.56 -34.12 -21.54
CA PRO A 519 -53.01 -34.23 -20.15
C PRO A 519 -52.22 -35.27 -19.29
N ARG A 520 -52.35 -35.18 -17.96
CA ARG A 520 -52.11 -36.29 -16.99
C ARG A 520 -53.35 -36.48 -16.12
N PRO A 521 -53.71 -37.71 -15.70
CA PRO A 521 -54.84 -37.95 -14.81
C PRO A 521 -54.49 -37.96 -13.31
N SER A 522 -55.46 -37.42 -12.55
CA SER A 522 -56.01 -37.78 -11.23
C SER A 522 -55.19 -37.74 -9.92
N CYS A 523 -55.70 -36.88 -9.01
CA CYS A 523 -55.55 -36.77 -7.54
C CYS A 523 -56.19 -37.97 -6.79
N PRO A 524 -56.05 -38.19 -5.45
CA PRO A 524 -56.65 -37.32 -4.41
C PRO A 524 -55.89 -37.16 -3.06
N GLN A 525 -56.20 -36.09 -2.32
CA GLN A 525 -55.89 -35.83 -0.89
C GLN A 525 -57.03 -36.27 0.05
N PRO A 526 -56.76 -36.43 1.38
CA PRO A 526 -57.77 -36.31 2.44
C PRO A 526 -57.50 -35.16 3.46
N PRO A 527 -58.47 -34.80 4.34
CA PRO A 527 -58.80 -33.40 4.67
C PRO A 527 -58.73 -32.93 6.16
N ILE A 528 -58.58 -31.60 6.31
CA ILE A 528 -59.29 -30.59 7.14
C ILE A 528 -59.64 -30.87 8.64
N ALA A 529 -59.30 -29.93 9.56
CA ALA A 529 -60.26 -29.09 10.34
C ALA A 529 -59.65 -28.34 11.55
N VAL A 530 -60.14 -27.11 11.77
CA VAL A 530 -59.89 -26.19 12.92
C VAL A 530 -61.04 -26.30 13.93
N PRO A 531 -60.84 -25.99 15.24
CA PRO A 531 -61.78 -25.04 15.88
C PRO A 531 -61.21 -24.13 16.97
N THR A 532 -62.04 -23.15 17.36
CA THR A 532 -61.78 -21.94 18.18
C THR A 532 -62.46 -21.99 19.57
N ALA A 533 -61.82 -21.35 20.58
CA ALA A 533 -62.33 -20.67 21.80
C ALA A 533 -63.17 -21.38 22.90
N THR A 534 -62.82 -21.18 24.19
CA THR A 534 -63.48 -20.27 25.21
C THR A 534 -63.09 -20.63 26.68
N ARG A 535 -63.06 -19.61 27.56
CA ARG A 535 -62.75 -19.57 29.03
C ARG A 535 -63.57 -20.53 29.95
N ARG A 536 -62.97 -21.03 31.06
CA ARG A 536 -63.25 -20.64 32.48
C ARG A 536 -62.50 -21.48 33.56
N ARG A 537 -62.30 -20.79 34.70
CA ARG A 537 -61.74 -21.03 36.05
C ARG A 537 -61.77 -22.41 36.76
N SER A 538 -60.89 -22.47 37.79
CA SER A 538 -60.85 -23.27 39.05
C SER A 538 -59.76 -24.36 39.01
N THR A 539 -58.89 -24.61 40.01
CA THR A 539 -58.75 -24.23 41.42
C THR A 539 -57.32 -24.57 41.90
N MET A 540 -56.89 -23.95 43.01
CA MET A 540 -55.60 -24.15 43.71
C MET A 540 -55.31 -25.62 44.06
N THR A 541 -54.02 -26.02 44.10
CA THR A 541 -53.38 -26.76 45.23
C THR A 541 -51.85 -26.69 45.13
N THR A 542 -51.30 -26.26 46.27
CA THR A 542 -49.93 -26.18 46.86
C THR A 542 -48.72 -26.95 46.30
N SER A 543 -47.58 -26.21 46.34
CA SER A 543 -46.27 -26.56 46.95
C SER A 543 -45.44 -27.73 46.43
N ALA A 544 -44.28 -27.43 45.84
CA ALA A 544 -42.98 -28.01 46.21
C ALA A 544 -41.83 -27.27 45.50
N ASP A 545 -40.72 -27.16 46.23
CA ASP A 545 -39.49 -26.42 45.98
C ASP A 545 -38.81 -26.61 44.61
N ILE A 546 -38.31 -25.49 44.07
CA ILE A 546 -37.24 -25.46 43.06
C ILE A 546 -36.10 -24.64 43.69
N PRO A 547 -34.89 -25.20 43.86
CA PRO A 547 -33.77 -24.47 44.46
C PRO A 547 -33.22 -23.43 43.48
N SER A 548 -32.99 -22.23 44.01
CA SER A 548 -32.30 -21.11 43.35
C SER A 548 -30.89 -21.50 42.87
N PRO A 549 -30.41 -20.93 41.76
CA PRO A 549 -29.08 -21.19 41.23
C PRO A 549 -28.00 -20.61 42.17
N THR A 550 -27.05 -21.46 42.50
CA THR A 550 -25.79 -21.12 43.20
C THR A 550 -25.04 -20.01 42.45
N PRO A 551 -24.44 -19.02 43.14
CA PRO A 551 -23.65 -17.99 42.49
C PRO A 551 -22.43 -18.64 41.80
N ALA A 552 -22.27 -18.37 40.51
CA ALA A 552 -21.12 -18.76 39.75
C ALA A 552 -19.85 -18.27 40.44
N HIS A 553 -18.92 -19.19 40.71
CA HIS A 553 -17.56 -18.87 41.06
C HIS A 553 -16.99 -17.88 40.04
N THR A 554 -16.58 -16.71 40.52
CA THR A 554 -15.72 -15.78 39.78
C THR A 554 -14.51 -16.57 39.27
N PRO A 555 -14.27 -16.66 37.95
CA PRO A 555 -13.00 -17.21 37.48
C PRO A 555 -11.92 -16.24 37.95
N VAL A 556 -10.98 -16.75 38.74
CA VAL A 556 -9.72 -16.06 39.00
C VAL A 556 -9.10 -15.81 37.63
N ALA A 557 -8.88 -14.54 37.28
CA ALA A 557 -8.17 -14.17 36.07
C ALA A 557 -6.81 -14.87 36.09
N GLN A 558 -6.57 -15.79 35.16
CA GLN A 558 -5.22 -16.26 34.88
C GLN A 558 -4.42 -15.05 34.42
N ALA A 559 -3.36 -14.71 35.16
CA ALA A 559 -2.41 -13.69 34.74
C ALA A 559 -1.86 -14.11 33.37
N GLY A 560 -1.91 -13.21 32.38
CA GLY A 560 -1.34 -13.47 31.07
C GLY A 560 0.19 -13.67 31.15
N PRO A 561 0.81 -14.15 30.07
CA PRO A 561 2.23 -14.53 30.07
C PRO A 561 3.11 -13.36 30.54
N THR A 562 3.93 -13.61 31.55
CA THR A 562 4.89 -12.63 32.07
C THR A 562 6.29 -12.91 31.53
N ALA A 563 7.10 -11.86 31.42
CA ALA A 563 8.52 -11.99 31.10
C ALA A 563 9.36 -11.22 32.08
N ARG A 564 10.59 -11.68 32.27
CA ARG A 564 11.59 -11.04 33.11
C ARG A 564 12.75 -10.57 32.25
N TRP A 565 13.37 -9.45 32.62
CA TRP A 565 14.50 -8.90 31.89
C TRP A 565 15.66 -8.47 32.77
N THR A 566 16.88 -8.63 32.24
CA THR A 566 18.12 -8.18 32.86
C THR A 566 19.08 -7.62 31.81
N SER A 567 20.12 -6.91 32.24
CA SER A 567 21.13 -6.33 31.35
C SER A 567 22.54 -6.67 31.82
N VAL A 568 23.43 -6.92 30.86
CA VAL A 568 24.86 -7.20 31.04
C VAL A 568 25.65 -6.08 30.39
N THR A 569 26.65 -5.54 31.07
CA THR A 569 27.59 -4.59 30.46
C THR A 569 28.61 -5.37 29.65
N THR A 570 28.68 -5.13 28.35
CA THR A 570 29.63 -5.79 27.45
C THR A 570 30.55 -4.76 26.79
N PRO A 571 31.73 -5.18 26.27
CA PRO A 571 32.59 -4.31 25.48
C PRO A 571 31.90 -3.64 24.27
N ASP A 572 30.83 -4.24 23.75
CA ASP A 572 30.05 -3.73 22.60
C ASP A 572 28.81 -2.90 23.03
N GLY A 573 28.68 -2.60 24.32
CA GLY A 573 27.59 -1.83 24.91
C GLY A 573 26.70 -2.63 25.87
N THR A 574 25.64 -2.00 26.38
CA THR A 574 24.67 -2.66 27.27
C THR A 574 23.89 -3.72 26.49
N PHE A 575 23.96 -4.98 26.93
CA PHE A 575 23.26 -6.11 26.32
C PHE A 575 22.09 -6.53 27.21
N THR A 576 20.86 -6.39 26.72
CA THR A 576 19.64 -6.71 27.48
C THR A 576 19.01 -8.01 26.99
N ILE A 577 18.46 -8.78 27.93
CA ILE A 577 17.90 -10.13 27.75
C ILE A 577 16.48 -10.13 28.32
N LEU A 578 15.52 -10.65 27.57
CA LEU A 578 14.14 -10.94 27.99
C LEU A 578 13.91 -12.44 27.91
N ALA A 579 13.45 -13.03 29.01
CA ALA A 579 13.10 -14.45 29.09
C ALA A 579 11.67 -14.63 29.63
N ASP A 580 11.02 -15.73 29.24
CA ASP A 580 9.74 -16.15 29.82
C ASP A 580 9.92 -16.78 31.21
N ASP A 581 8.81 -17.25 31.78
CA ASP A 581 8.81 -17.88 33.10
C ASP A 581 9.52 -19.26 33.12
N ASP A 582 9.75 -19.86 31.96
CA ASP A 582 10.51 -21.11 31.77
C ASP A 582 12.02 -20.84 31.52
N ASP A 583 12.49 -19.61 31.72
CA ASP A 583 13.86 -19.15 31.42
C ASP A 583 14.28 -19.31 29.94
N ARG A 584 13.31 -19.35 29.00
CA ARG A 584 13.60 -19.34 27.57
C ARG A 584 13.74 -17.92 27.06
N VAL A 585 14.79 -17.65 26.29
CA VAL A 585 15.03 -16.29 25.77
C VAL A 585 14.02 -15.96 24.66
N LEU A 586 13.24 -14.91 24.89
CA LEU A 586 12.24 -14.38 23.97
C LEU A 586 12.83 -13.28 23.06
N ALA A 587 13.70 -12.43 23.61
CA ALA A 587 14.40 -11.40 22.87
C ALA A 587 15.70 -10.97 23.57
N SER A 588 16.70 -10.52 22.81
CA SER A 588 17.97 -10.05 23.35
C SER A 588 18.73 -9.15 22.36
N GLY A 589 19.57 -8.26 22.87
CA GLY A 589 20.50 -7.48 22.05
C GLY A 589 21.12 -6.26 22.73
N TRP A 590 21.98 -5.55 21.99
CA TRP A 590 22.72 -4.38 22.47
C TRP A 590 21.83 -3.12 22.53
N THR A 591 21.12 -2.98 23.64
CA THR A 591 20.19 -1.89 23.97
C THR A 591 19.95 -1.87 25.48
N ASP A 592 19.66 -0.71 26.06
CA ASP A 592 19.17 -0.55 27.44
C ASP A 592 17.63 -0.52 27.53
N ASP A 593 16.96 -0.55 26.38
CA ASP A 593 15.50 -0.48 26.27
C ASP A 593 14.85 -1.87 26.17
N ALA A 594 14.29 -2.35 27.28
CA ALA A 594 13.53 -3.60 27.34
C ALA A 594 12.20 -3.54 26.56
N ALA A 595 11.57 -2.35 26.43
CA ALA A 595 10.35 -2.18 25.66
C ALA A 595 10.62 -2.33 24.15
N TYR A 596 11.78 -1.84 23.67
CA TYR A 596 12.25 -2.09 22.32
C TYR A 596 12.37 -3.59 22.04
N LEU A 597 12.99 -4.37 22.92
CA LEU A 597 13.13 -5.82 22.76
C LEU A 597 11.79 -6.54 22.81
N THR A 598 10.89 -6.12 23.70
CA THR A 598 9.51 -6.66 23.80
C THR A 598 8.77 -6.51 22.47
N ALA A 599 8.95 -5.38 21.77
CA ALA A 599 8.32 -5.14 20.48
C ALA A 599 8.83 -6.07 19.36
N LEU A 600 10.00 -6.70 19.52
CA LEU A 600 10.56 -7.67 18.57
C LEU A 600 9.93 -9.05 18.71
N ILE A 601 9.40 -9.38 19.89
CA ILE A 601 8.77 -10.66 20.18
C ILE A 601 7.50 -10.80 19.36
N HIS A 602 7.34 -11.96 18.72
CA HIS A 602 6.18 -12.29 17.91
C HIS A 602 4.88 -12.20 18.75
N ARG A 603 3.82 -11.64 18.18
CA ARG A 603 2.57 -11.32 18.91
C ARG A 603 1.98 -12.52 19.67
N ALA A 604 2.05 -13.72 19.09
CA ALA A 604 1.51 -14.95 19.69
C ALA A 604 2.22 -15.40 20.98
N ILE A 605 3.45 -14.94 21.22
CA ILE A 605 4.26 -15.30 22.40
C ILE A 605 4.74 -14.05 23.15
N ARG A 606 4.14 -12.89 22.84
CA ARG A 606 4.54 -11.63 23.45
C ARG A 606 4.00 -11.56 24.87
N PRO A 607 4.85 -11.27 25.87
CA PRO A 607 4.41 -11.14 27.26
C PRO A 607 3.51 -9.92 27.43
N GLU A 608 2.51 -10.03 28.31
CA GLU A 608 1.60 -8.94 28.67
C GLU A 608 2.26 -7.95 29.64
N SER A 609 3.20 -8.43 30.45
CA SER A 609 4.01 -7.59 31.32
C SER A 609 5.45 -8.06 31.35
N VAL A 610 6.37 -7.10 31.45
CA VAL A 610 7.81 -7.36 31.52
C VAL A 610 8.39 -6.68 32.75
N GLN A 611 9.06 -7.44 33.61
CA GLN A 611 9.60 -6.95 34.88
C GLN A 611 11.11 -7.08 34.93
N ARG A 612 11.79 -6.07 35.47
CA ARG A 612 13.24 -6.15 35.68
C ARG A 612 13.53 -7.16 36.78
N THR A 613 14.52 -8.01 36.58
CA THR A 613 14.95 -9.01 37.56
C THR A 613 16.47 -9.12 37.63
N ASP A 614 16.95 -9.58 38.78
CA ASP A 614 18.30 -10.11 38.93
C ASP A 614 18.34 -11.64 38.75
N GLY A 615 17.17 -12.29 38.58
CA GLY A 615 16.98 -13.75 38.58
C GLY A 615 17.08 -14.44 37.20
N LEU A 616 18.07 -14.10 36.38
CA LEU A 616 18.39 -14.77 35.09
C LEU A 616 19.88 -15.17 35.01
N GLY A 617 20.42 -15.66 36.14
CA GLY A 617 21.87 -15.90 36.33
C GLY A 617 22.49 -16.74 35.22
N ALA A 618 21.97 -17.95 34.95
CA ALA A 618 22.55 -18.85 33.95
C ALA A 618 22.60 -18.23 32.54
N ILE A 619 21.56 -17.50 32.13
CA ILE A 619 21.52 -16.84 30.81
C ILE A 619 22.52 -15.68 30.77
N ARG A 620 22.61 -14.91 31.85
CA ARG A 620 23.60 -13.83 31.98
C ARG A 620 25.03 -14.36 31.95
N ASP A 621 25.31 -15.41 32.72
CA ASP A 621 26.62 -16.04 32.82
C ASP A 621 27.07 -16.58 31.45
N SER A 622 26.13 -17.09 30.64
CA SER A 622 26.45 -17.53 29.27
C SER A 622 26.92 -16.38 28.35
N VAL A 623 26.37 -15.17 28.53
CA VAL A 623 26.81 -13.99 27.79
C VAL A 623 28.17 -13.52 28.28
N GLU A 624 28.38 -13.49 29.60
CA GLU A 624 29.69 -13.17 30.18
C GLU A 624 30.77 -14.16 29.71
N SER A 625 30.45 -15.46 29.70
CA SER A 625 31.30 -16.54 29.20
C SER A 625 31.59 -16.37 27.70
N TYR A 626 30.60 -16.01 26.88
CA TYR A 626 30.83 -15.68 25.46
C TYR A 626 31.88 -14.57 25.31
N TYR A 627 31.79 -13.49 26.08
CA TYR A 627 32.77 -12.39 26.03
C TYR A 627 34.12 -12.75 26.65
N ALA A 628 34.18 -13.74 27.54
CA ALA A 628 35.41 -14.31 28.07
C ALA A 628 36.11 -15.27 27.09
N GLY A 629 35.47 -15.61 25.97
CA GLY A 629 36.02 -16.56 25.00
C GLY A 629 35.48 -17.98 25.20
N GLU A 630 34.24 -18.16 25.60
CA GLU A 630 33.54 -19.44 25.57
C GLU A 630 32.32 -19.32 24.64
N PHE A 631 32.56 -19.16 23.34
CA PHE A 631 31.52 -18.83 22.35
C PHE A 631 30.40 -19.86 22.21
N ALA A 632 30.61 -21.09 22.68
CA ALA A 632 29.61 -22.14 22.71
C ALA A 632 28.58 -21.97 23.85
N ALA A 633 28.89 -21.21 24.91
CA ALA A 633 28.06 -21.09 26.11
C ALA A 633 26.65 -20.55 25.82
N VAL A 634 26.50 -19.66 24.83
CA VAL A 634 25.18 -19.14 24.40
C VAL A 634 24.39 -20.12 23.54
N GLY A 635 25.05 -21.18 23.04
CA GLY A 635 24.46 -22.20 22.19
C GLY A 635 23.53 -23.16 22.92
N ASP A 636 23.71 -23.33 24.24
CA ASP A 636 22.91 -24.26 25.06
C ASP A 636 21.66 -23.62 25.67
N ILE A 637 21.55 -22.28 25.60
CA ILE A 637 20.40 -21.56 26.13
C ILE A 637 19.16 -21.78 25.27
N GLU A 638 18.04 -22.15 25.88
CA GLU A 638 16.79 -22.33 25.17
C GLU A 638 16.25 -20.97 24.66
N VAL A 639 15.77 -20.94 23.42
CA VAL A 639 15.20 -19.73 22.81
C VAL A 639 13.79 -20.04 22.33
N HIS A 640 12.88 -19.11 22.53
CA HIS A 640 11.50 -19.25 22.09
C HIS A 640 11.15 -18.12 21.11
N GLN A 641 11.18 -18.46 19.82
CA GLN A 641 10.81 -17.56 18.73
C GLN A 641 9.69 -18.18 17.88
N ARG A 642 8.84 -17.32 17.32
CA ARG A 642 7.74 -17.74 16.43
C ARG A 642 7.75 -16.94 15.13
N SER A 643 7.52 -17.62 14.02
CA SER A 643 7.35 -17.01 12.70
C SER A 643 6.66 -17.98 11.73
N GLY A 644 7.06 -17.99 10.46
CA GLY A 644 6.67 -19.02 9.50
C GLY A 644 7.63 -20.23 9.49
N PRO A 645 7.21 -21.38 8.94
CA PRO A 645 7.96 -22.64 9.00
C PRO A 645 9.40 -22.56 8.49
N PHE A 646 9.65 -21.78 7.44
CA PHE A 646 10.99 -21.58 6.90
C PHE A 646 11.90 -20.79 7.86
N LEU A 647 11.39 -19.70 8.47
CA LEU A 647 12.19 -18.83 9.33
C LEU A 647 12.53 -19.51 10.65
N GLU A 648 11.58 -20.26 11.22
CA GLU A 648 11.82 -21.05 12.44
C GLU A 648 12.92 -22.09 12.21
N ARG A 649 12.86 -22.83 11.10
CA ARG A 649 13.93 -23.76 10.70
C ARG A 649 15.25 -23.04 10.46
N ALA A 650 15.23 -21.90 9.78
CA ALA A 650 16.43 -21.12 9.50
C ALA A 650 17.10 -20.63 10.79
N TRP A 651 16.35 -20.28 11.84
CA TRP A 651 16.91 -19.93 13.14
C TRP A 651 17.53 -21.13 13.86
N SER A 652 16.91 -22.30 13.80
CA SER A 652 17.51 -23.54 14.31
C SER A 652 18.83 -23.86 13.60
N VAL A 653 18.86 -23.76 12.27
CA VAL A 653 20.08 -23.96 11.47
C VAL A 653 21.14 -22.90 11.77
N LEU A 654 20.74 -21.65 11.99
CA LEU A 654 21.69 -20.58 12.28
C LEU A 654 22.44 -20.83 13.61
N ARG A 655 21.81 -21.51 14.58
CA ARG A 655 22.47 -21.92 15.83
C ARG A 655 23.52 -23.02 15.64
N THR A 656 23.52 -23.73 14.51
CA THR A 656 24.54 -24.74 14.19
C THR A 656 25.75 -24.17 13.44
N VAL A 657 25.73 -22.88 13.07
CA VAL A 657 26.88 -22.22 12.43
C VAL A 657 27.95 -21.94 13.48
N ALA A 658 29.12 -22.58 13.34
CA ALA A 658 30.20 -22.49 14.31
C ALA A 658 30.79 -21.07 14.45
N PRO A 659 31.26 -20.67 15.64
CA PRO A 659 32.02 -19.43 15.81
C PRO A 659 33.30 -19.46 14.96
N GLY A 660 33.65 -18.33 14.36
CA GLY A 660 34.85 -18.22 13.52
C GLY A 660 34.71 -18.76 12.10
N GLU A 661 33.58 -19.42 11.79
CA GLU A 661 33.27 -19.97 10.46
C GLU A 661 32.02 -19.33 9.85
N PRO A 662 32.06 -18.02 9.52
CA PRO A 662 30.88 -17.34 8.99
C PRO A 662 30.47 -17.87 7.62
N VAL A 663 29.16 -18.00 7.39
CA VAL A 663 28.59 -18.48 6.12
C VAL A 663 28.02 -17.34 5.29
N THR A 664 27.96 -17.50 3.97
CA THR A 664 27.27 -16.55 3.10
C THR A 664 25.75 -16.75 3.14
N TYR A 665 24.96 -15.74 2.76
CA TYR A 665 23.51 -15.90 2.66
C TYR A 665 23.07 -17.03 1.71
N SER A 666 23.82 -17.31 0.64
CA SER A 666 23.53 -18.43 -0.26
C SER A 666 23.76 -19.78 0.43
N ARG A 667 24.90 -19.92 1.14
CA ARG A 667 25.17 -21.14 1.91
C ARG A 667 24.20 -21.32 3.07
N PHE A 668 23.81 -20.24 3.73
CA PHE A 668 22.81 -20.27 4.80
C PHE A 668 21.42 -20.71 4.28
N ALA A 669 21.00 -20.25 3.09
CA ALA A 669 19.75 -20.69 2.48
C ALA A 669 19.76 -22.18 2.12
N GLU A 670 20.88 -22.68 1.59
CA GLU A 670 21.09 -24.10 1.33
C GLU A 670 21.00 -24.93 2.62
N LEU A 671 21.70 -24.51 3.70
CA LEU A 671 21.62 -25.18 5.00
C LEU A 671 20.21 -25.15 5.60
N ALA A 672 19.44 -24.09 5.33
CA ALA A 672 18.04 -23.97 5.76
C ALA A 672 17.07 -24.86 4.94
N GLY A 673 17.55 -25.53 3.89
CA GLY A 673 16.81 -26.51 3.10
C GLY A 673 16.23 -25.99 1.78
N ASP A 674 16.57 -24.76 1.37
CA ASP A 674 16.18 -24.21 0.05
C ASP A 674 17.28 -23.26 -0.48
N PRO A 675 18.14 -23.74 -1.41
CA PRO A 675 19.21 -22.93 -2.00
C PRO A 675 18.72 -21.68 -2.75
N ALA A 676 17.47 -21.68 -3.24
CA ALA A 676 16.88 -20.52 -3.93
C ALA A 676 16.36 -19.46 -2.94
N ALA A 677 16.20 -19.79 -1.66
CA ALA A 677 15.59 -18.95 -0.63
C ALA A 677 16.55 -17.92 0.01
N VAL A 678 17.52 -17.38 -0.73
CA VAL A 678 18.51 -16.39 -0.23
C VAL A 678 17.86 -15.17 0.41
N ARG A 679 16.75 -14.69 -0.15
CA ARG A 679 16.00 -13.55 0.44
C ARG A 679 15.31 -13.92 1.74
N ALA A 680 14.80 -15.15 1.87
CA ALA A 680 14.16 -15.62 3.09
C ALA A 680 15.20 -15.88 4.19
N ALA A 681 16.40 -16.36 3.83
CA ALA A 681 17.55 -16.44 4.72
C ALA A 681 17.96 -15.06 5.26
N ALA A 682 18.01 -14.04 4.40
CA ALA A 682 18.22 -12.65 4.83
C ALA A 682 17.07 -12.13 5.73
N ALA A 683 15.83 -12.51 5.44
CA ALA A 683 14.69 -12.20 6.28
C ALA A 683 14.81 -12.82 7.68
N ALA A 684 15.27 -14.08 7.79
CA ALA A 684 15.53 -14.76 9.05
C ALA A 684 16.56 -14.00 9.91
N CYS A 685 17.67 -13.54 9.32
CA CYS A 685 18.65 -12.72 10.04
C CYS A 685 18.07 -11.37 10.52
N SER A 686 17.25 -10.71 9.70
CA SER A 686 16.66 -9.41 10.05
C SER A 686 15.54 -9.49 11.10
N ARG A 687 14.79 -10.60 11.11
CA ARG A 687 13.67 -10.84 12.03
C ARG A 687 14.05 -11.58 13.30
N ASN A 688 15.31 -11.99 13.44
CA ASN A 688 15.82 -12.56 14.68
C ASN A 688 15.65 -11.56 15.83
N ALA A 689 14.84 -11.92 16.82
CA ALA A 689 14.61 -11.15 18.03
C ALA A 689 15.63 -11.47 19.14
N VAL A 690 16.33 -12.60 19.01
CA VAL A 690 17.18 -13.17 20.07
C VAL A 690 18.65 -13.10 19.65
N ALA A 691 19.17 -11.88 19.53
CA ALA A 691 20.55 -11.70 19.11
C ALA A 691 21.54 -12.22 20.16
N LEU A 692 22.70 -12.65 19.64
CA LEU A 692 23.71 -13.51 20.26
C LEU A 692 23.32 -14.99 20.38
N PHE A 693 22.19 -15.34 21.01
CA PHE A 693 21.79 -16.77 21.16
C PHE A 693 21.31 -17.40 19.84
N VAL A 694 20.80 -16.58 18.91
CA VAL A 694 20.70 -16.93 17.50
C VAL A 694 21.73 -16.07 16.73
N PRO A 695 22.86 -16.66 16.28
CA PRO A 695 24.06 -15.90 15.92
C PRO A 695 24.02 -15.35 14.48
N CYS A 696 23.10 -14.42 14.21
CA CYS A 696 22.94 -13.84 12.87
C CYS A 696 24.12 -12.94 12.42
N HIS A 697 25.04 -12.61 13.33
CA HIS A 697 26.30 -11.93 12.99
C HIS A 697 27.25 -12.81 12.18
N ARG A 698 27.11 -14.15 12.25
CA ARG A 698 27.91 -15.13 11.48
C ARG A 698 27.50 -15.27 10.01
N VAL A 699 26.54 -14.46 9.53
CA VAL A 699 26.10 -14.50 8.13
C VAL A 699 26.62 -13.30 7.34
N LEU A 700 27.32 -13.55 6.24
CA LEU A 700 27.94 -12.57 5.36
C LEU A 700 27.22 -12.47 4.01
N ARG A 701 27.51 -11.41 3.26
CA ARG A 701 27.08 -11.31 1.86
C ARG A 701 27.77 -12.39 1.01
N THR A 702 27.20 -12.66 -0.15
CA THR A 702 27.75 -13.63 -1.11
C THR A 702 29.18 -13.28 -1.56
N ASP A 703 29.54 -11.99 -1.54
CA ASP A 703 30.89 -11.49 -1.85
C ASP A 703 31.83 -11.47 -0.62
N GLY A 704 31.41 -12.02 0.52
CA GLY A 704 32.18 -12.01 1.78
C GLY A 704 32.10 -10.70 2.57
N SER A 705 31.45 -9.65 2.03
CA SER A 705 31.32 -8.37 2.74
C SER A 705 30.26 -8.43 3.86
N LEU A 706 30.36 -7.47 4.79
CA LEU A 706 29.47 -7.41 5.95
C LEU A 706 28.04 -7.01 5.58
N GLY A 707 27.12 -7.98 5.65
CA GLY A 707 25.67 -7.74 5.58
C GLY A 707 25.15 -6.91 6.77
N GLY A 708 24.01 -6.25 6.59
CA GLY A 708 23.38 -5.43 7.63
C GLY A 708 23.16 -6.19 8.95
N PHE A 709 23.32 -5.50 10.07
CA PHE A 709 23.12 -6.02 11.43
C PHE A 709 22.27 -5.04 12.22
N ARG A 710 21.29 -5.55 12.97
CA ARG A 710 20.29 -4.75 13.70
C ARG A 710 20.94 -3.73 14.64
N TYR A 711 22.05 -4.10 15.29
CA TYR A 711 22.76 -3.28 16.27
C TYR A 711 23.97 -2.55 15.67
N GLY A 712 24.10 -2.54 14.33
CA GLY A 712 25.15 -1.81 13.61
C GLY A 712 26.34 -2.68 13.20
N LEU A 713 27.04 -2.26 12.14
CA LEU A 713 28.14 -3.02 11.57
C LEU A 713 29.37 -3.08 12.48
N THR A 714 29.58 -2.06 13.33
CA THR A 714 30.70 -2.02 14.29
C THR A 714 30.61 -3.17 15.29
N ILE A 715 29.43 -3.44 15.85
CA ILE A 715 29.23 -4.56 16.77
C ILE A 715 29.42 -5.89 16.04
N LYS A 716 28.86 -6.03 14.83
CA LYS A 716 29.05 -7.24 14.02
C LYS A 716 30.53 -7.51 13.70
N GLN A 717 31.30 -6.47 13.40
CA GLN A 717 32.75 -6.57 13.19
C GLN A 717 33.48 -7.03 14.45
N SER A 718 33.17 -6.42 15.60
CA SER A 718 33.75 -6.79 16.90
C SER A 718 33.48 -8.26 17.25
N LEU A 719 32.24 -8.72 17.10
CA LEU A 719 31.88 -10.12 17.38
C LEU A 719 32.61 -11.11 16.47
N LEU A 720 32.68 -10.82 15.16
CA LEU A 720 33.39 -11.67 14.20
C LEU A 720 34.89 -11.70 14.46
N ALA A 721 35.50 -10.56 14.81
CA ALA A 721 36.92 -10.49 15.15
C ALA A 721 37.24 -11.35 16.38
N ARG A 722 36.44 -11.21 17.46
CA ARG A 722 36.58 -12.03 18.67
C ARG A 722 36.48 -13.53 18.39
N GLU A 723 35.51 -13.91 17.56
CA GLU A 723 35.33 -15.30 17.15
C GLU A 723 36.48 -15.83 16.28
N SER A 724 37.15 -14.97 15.52
CA SER A 724 38.27 -15.33 14.63
C SER A 724 39.59 -15.48 15.39
N ASP A 725 39.88 -14.61 16.36
CA ASP A 725 41.15 -14.55 17.11
C ASP A 725 41.45 -15.85 17.90
N ARG A 726 40.43 -16.64 18.27
CA ARG A 726 40.61 -17.93 18.96
C ARG A 726 40.75 -19.14 18.03
N SER A 727 40.33 -19.00 16.76
CA SER A 727 40.53 -20.06 15.76
C SER A 727 42.01 -20.23 15.38
N GLU A 728 42.82 -19.17 15.53
CA GLU A 728 44.27 -19.21 15.35
C GLU A 728 45.00 -19.79 16.58
N SER A 729 44.50 -19.54 17.80
CA SER A 729 45.08 -20.13 19.02
C SER A 729 44.87 -21.65 19.13
N ASP A 730 43.64 -22.15 18.85
CA ASP A 730 43.34 -23.60 18.86
C ASP A 730 44.10 -24.37 17.76
N ARG A 731 44.34 -23.74 16.60
CA ARG A 731 45.19 -24.31 15.53
C ARG A 731 46.67 -24.36 15.91
N SER A 732 47.16 -23.44 16.74
CA SER A 732 48.56 -23.41 17.18
C SER A 732 48.87 -24.33 18.37
N GLU A 733 47.88 -24.69 19.18
CA GLU A 733 48.02 -25.70 20.24
C GLU A 733 47.88 -27.13 19.72
N GLY A 734 47.04 -27.37 18.70
CA GLY A 734 46.94 -28.68 18.02
C GLY A 734 48.27 -29.13 17.38
N ASP A 735 48.97 -28.21 16.71
CA ASP A 735 50.24 -28.48 16.00
C ASP A 735 51.45 -28.66 16.96
N ARG A 736 51.31 -28.30 18.23
CA ARG A 736 52.33 -28.57 19.27
C ARG A 736 52.13 -29.91 19.98
N SER A 737 50.97 -30.55 19.81
CA SER A 737 50.65 -31.83 20.49
C SER A 737 50.96 -33.08 19.66
N GLU A 738 51.19 -32.95 18.35
CA GLU A 738 51.64 -34.05 17.47
C GLU A 738 53.16 -34.13 17.29
N GLY A 739 53.93 -33.18 17.85
CA GLY A 739 55.40 -33.12 17.73
C GLY A 739 56.22 -33.84 18.82
N ASP A 740 55.61 -34.44 19.84
CA ASP A 740 56.35 -34.98 21.01
C ASP A 740 55.99 -36.44 21.36
N ARG A 741 55.77 -37.27 20.34
CA ARG A 741 55.72 -38.74 20.46
C ARG A 741 56.54 -39.42 19.36
N SER A 742 57.83 -39.19 19.37
CA SER A 742 58.83 -40.03 18.70
C SER A 742 60.18 -39.85 19.40
N ASP A 743 60.39 -40.62 20.46
CA ASP A 743 61.64 -41.32 20.79
C ASP A 743 61.36 -42.41 21.85
#